data_AF-A0A0W8G4H8-F1
#
_entry.id   AF-A0A0W8G4H8-F1
#
_cell.length_a   1.000
_cell.length_b   1.000
_cell.length_c   1.000
_cell.angle_alpha   90.00
_cell.angle_beta   90.00
_cell.angle_gamma   90.00
#
_symmetry.space_group_name_H-M   'P 1'
#
loop_
_entity.id
_entity.type
_entity.pdbx_description
1 polymer ?
#
loop_
_entity_poly.entity_id
_entity_poly.type
_entity_poly.pdbx_seq_one_letter_code
_entity_poly.pdbx_strand_id
1 'polypeptide(L)'
;MSSKKTVITTCTRDCPNACGLLATVEDGRLTGLAGNPDHPLTRGVACVKAARYVKRVYNPERVTHPMLRRGGRWVRAGWDEVLDLVAERLKTFASESGTESILYYQGYGERTALKLLNKYFFNLFGGVTTLRGSLCGGTGQASQNLDLGQRISHDPLDHSHSQAMILWARNPVSTNISLTAIARDIRGRGGSVLLIDPVRSKSAVLADHHIAPRPGGDVFLAMAAAKLVLAAGAEDREFLARHAVGVEAYLDILSGFSVDDLCRRAGVSRGEAELLAETLMARKPASILLGWGLHRHEYAHYGIRAIDALAAICGNLGVPGGGVSQGFEEYGPYDQRLWGDDLNPPRRTLLLPVIGREILAATDPPIRMIYVTAANPLCMAPNTAAVAEAFGKAEFVVYSGHTMDDTSDFAHVFLPATTFLEETDVMASYGHNYVGPVNPAIAPVGQCKSEFRMFYELAARFPFADRFRKSEEQWLRELCAPVWEQGGDPDTLTKEAFRLDAPMVPYADKVFPTPSGKFQFLTDFDPSHIPDPDPDYPYRLLTIAPHGYICSERTMADHEPLPVVRLAASEAARRGLEHGRPVMVKSPLGQAMATLRVEEGLRPDVLAADRGGWTKAGHGLNRLTRDLASRVGNGTPYYETAVTVCPVPKDGPAGRRILVVQHSDRAPGGDFVKGLARLGALPITVAPARGDALPASPEGFDALVVLGGPQHAYDDAASPHFPALLDLMRAFDAARRPVAGICLGAQLLARAHGGRTWPMGRLEFGFTALAATAAGKADPVLGAALPLPRLMEFHEDSFDLPPGAVPLVTGQDCPSQCFRVGAASYGFQFHLEVDSVIVSDWIKLFRKGDMDTYAPYREVYGETYFAELGADLPVLVAESQEFCRRVVRTWLALT
;
A
#
# COMPACT_ATOMS: atom_id res chain seq x y z
N MET A 1 -31.05 23.66 -14.72
CA MET A 1 -30.44 22.73 -15.71
C MET A 1 -29.20 22.15 -15.03
N SER A 2 -29.10 20.82 -14.89
CA SER A 2 -27.91 20.19 -14.30
C SER A 2 -26.70 20.44 -15.21
N SER A 3 -25.59 20.90 -14.65
CA SER A 3 -24.37 21.18 -15.40
C SER A 3 -23.50 19.94 -15.42
N LYS A 4 -23.46 19.26 -16.58
CA LYS A 4 -22.59 18.11 -16.81
C LYS A 4 -21.41 18.52 -17.67
N LYS A 5 -20.19 18.23 -17.22
CA LYS A 5 -18.96 18.44 -17.99
C LYS A 5 -18.04 17.23 -17.89
N THR A 6 -17.19 17.08 -18.90
CA THR A 6 -16.11 16.09 -18.90
C THR A 6 -14.78 16.83 -18.94
N VAL A 7 -13.83 16.40 -18.10
CA VAL A 7 -12.48 16.97 -18.00
C VAL A 7 -11.47 15.90 -18.37
N ILE A 8 -10.57 16.22 -19.30
CA ILE A 8 -9.43 15.36 -19.66
C ILE A 8 -8.37 15.50 -18.58
N THR A 9 -7.81 14.40 -18.11
CA THR A 9 -6.74 14.40 -17.09
C THR A 9 -5.93 13.11 -17.20
N THR A 10 -4.86 12.98 -16.42
CA THR A 10 -3.94 11.84 -16.45
C THR A 10 -3.85 11.20 -15.07
N CYS A 11 -3.89 9.86 -15.05
CA CYS A 11 -3.75 9.09 -13.82
C CYS A 11 -2.34 9.25 -13.23
N THR A 12 -2.22 9.84 -12.03
CA THR A 12 -0.91 10.06 -11.38
C THR A 12 -0.43 8.91 -10.49
N ARG A 13 -1.23 7.84 -10.38
CA ARG A 13 -0.91 6.69 -9.53
C ARG A 13 0.40 6.02 -9.92
N ASP A 14 1.13 5.50 -8.93
CA ASP A 14 2.41 4.79 -9.12
C ASP A 14 2.26 3.45 -9.89
N CYS A 15 2.11 3.57 -11.20
CA CYS A 15 2.14 2.51 -12.19
C CYS A 15 2.76 3.05 -13.51
N PRO A 16 3.39 2.19 -14.34
CA PRO A 16 4.06 2.59 -15.59
C PRO A 16 3.12 3.10 -16.70
N ASN A 17 1.82 3.22 -16.46
CA ASN A 17 0.84 3.39 -17.53
C ASN A 17 0.32 4.82 -17.71
N ALA A 18 0.47 5.69 -16.71
CA ALA A 18 -0.01 7.09 -16.70
C ALA A 18 -1.25 7.33 -17.58
N CYS A 19 -2.33 6.59 -17.32
CA CYS A 19 -3.44 6.49 -18.28
C CYS A 19 -4.07 7.86 -18.54
N GLY A 20 -4.38 8.18 -19.79
CA GLY A 20 -5.31 9.28 -20.09
C GLY A 20 -6.72 8.94 -19.64
N LEU A 21 -7.39 9.88 -18.98
CA LEU A 21 -8.69 9.71 -18.33
C LEU A 21 -9.68 10.82 -18.72
N LEU A 22 -10.96 10.50 -18.61
CA LEU A 22 -12.08 11.42 -18.67
C LEU A 22 -12.79 11.41 -17.32
N ALA A 23 -12.76 12.55 -16.63
CA ALA A 23 -13.47 12.78 -15.37
C ALA A 23 -14.84 13.41 -15.67
N THR A 24 -15.93 12.73 -15.31
CA THR A 24 -17.29 13.24 -15.46
C THR A 24 -17.72 13.96 -14.19
N VAL A 25 -18.16 15.21 -14.34
CA VAL A 25 -18.57 16.08 -13.24
C VAL A 25 -20.00 16.53 -13.50
N GLU A 26 -20.86 16.35 -12.50
CA GLU A 26 -22.27 16.74 -12.51
C GLU A 26 -22.51 17.62 -11.28
N ASP A 27 -22.96 18.85 -11.51
CA ASP A 27 -23.28 19.84 -10.45
C ASP A 27 -22.12 20.04 -9.46
N GLY A 28 -20.90 20.14 -10.01
CA GLY A 28 -19.66 20.35 -9.25
C GLY A 28 -19.11 19.11 -8.54
N ARG A 29 -19.79 17.96 -8.63
CA ARG A 29 -19.37 16.69 -8.02
C ARG A 29 -18.87 15.70 -9.07
N LEU A 30 -17.76 15.03 -8.78
CA LEU A 30 -17.22 13.97 -9.61
C LEU A 30 -18.12 12.73 -9.52
N THR A 31 -18.68 12.29 -10.64
CA THR A 31 -19.61 11.14 -10.70
C THR A 31 -19.03 9.96 -11.48
N GLY A 32 -18.03 10.18 -12.34
CA GLY A 32 -17.43 9.13 -13.15
C GLY A 32 -15.97 9.38 -13.47
N LEU A 33 -15.23 8.29 -13.68
CA LEU A 33 -13.85 8.31 -14.17
C LEU A 33 -13.63 7.13 -15.11
N ALA A 34 -13.35 7.41 -16.37
CA ALA A 34 -13.13 6.41 -17.42
C ALA A 34 -11.82 6.70 -18.16
N GLY A 35 -11.33 5.72 -18.95
CA GLY A 35 -10.18 5.98 -19.83
C GLY A 35 -10.56 6.90 -20.98
N ASN A 36 -9.64 7.75 -21.41
CA ASN A 36 -9.82 8.61 -22.58
C ASN A 36 -9.62 7.80 -23.87
N PRO A 37 -10.66 7.65 -24.74
CA PRO A 37 -10.53 6.97 -26.03
C PRO A 37 -9.44 7.57 -26.93
N ASP A 38 -9.22 8.88 -26.82
CA ASP A 38 -8.28 9.62 -27.66
C ASP A 38 -6.83 9.54 -27.16
N HIS A 39 -6.60 8.97 -25.98
CA HIS A 39 -5.22 8.80 -25.49
C HIS A 39 -4.48 7.77 -26.38
N PRO A 40 -3.35 8.14 -27.02
CA PRO A 40 -2.74 7.35 -28.10
C PRO A 40 -2.40 5.90 -27.72
N LEU A 41 -1.93 5.68 -26.49
CA LEU A 41 -1.54 4.35 -26.02
C LEU A 41 -2.70 3.57 -25.36
N THR A 42 -3.37 4.15 -24.38
CA THR A 42 -4.40 3.45 -23.58
C THR A 42 -5.76 3.32 -24.26
N ARG A 43 -6.09 4.19 -25.23
CA ARG A 43 -7.27 4.08 -26.11
C ARG A 43 -8.57 3.73 -25.35
N GLY A 44 -8.87 4.48 -24.29
CA GLY A 44 -10.08 4.31 -23.49
C GLY A 44 -10.00 3.29 -22.35
N VAL A 45 -8.91 2.53 -22.25
CA VAL A 45 -8.75 1.52 -21.18
C VAL A 45 -8.26 2.16 -19.89
N ALA A 46 -8.99 1.93 -18.80
CA ALA A 46 -8.58 2.26 -17.43
C ALA A 46 -8.67 1.02 -16.53
N CYS A 47 -7.74 0.87 -15.60
CA CYS A 47 -7.74 -0.29 -14.69
C CYS A 47 -8.77 -0.13 -13.55
N VAL A 48 -9.04 -1.22 -12.82
CA VAL A 48 -9.95 -1.23 -11.66
C VAL A 48 -9.60 -0.20 -10.59
N LYS A 49 -8.30 0.10 -10.42
CA LYS A 49 -7.81 1.09 -9.45
C LYS A 49 -8.17 2.52 -9.84
N ALA A 50 -8.13 2.82 -11.13
CA ALA A 50 -8.53 4.12 -11.67
C ALA A 50 -10.06 4.24 -11.69
N ALA A 51 -10.77 3.24 -12.20
CA ALA A 51 -12.24 3.26 -12.26
C ALA A 51 -12.92 3.44 -10.88
N ARG A 52 -12.28 2.95 -9.81
CA ARG A 52 -12.78 3.08 -8.43
C ARG A 52 -12.26 4.32 -7.70
N TYR A 53 -11.44 5.16 -8.33
CA TYR A 53 -10.76 6.28 -7.67
C TYR A 53 -11.73 7.37 -7.17
N VAL A 54 -12.92 7.50 -7.79
CA VAL A 54 -14.01 8.35 -7.29
C VAL A 54 -14.35 8.03 -5.82
N LYS A 55 -14.29 6.74 -5.42
CA LYS A 55 -14.52 6.33 -4.03
C LYS A 55 -13.44 6.84 -3.08
N ARG A 56 -12.22 7.08 -3.56
CA ARG A 56 -11.11 7.63 -2.77
C ARG A 56 -11.28 9.13 -2.53
N VAL A 57 -11.72 9.87 -3.55
CA VAL A 57 -11.99 11.32 -3.46
C VAL A 57 -12.98 11.64 -2.34
N TYR A 58 -14.03 10.82 -2.22
CA TYR A 58 -15.10 10.98 -1.23
C TYR A 58 -15.10 9.89 -0.15
N ASN A 59 -13.93 9.31 0.14
CA ASN A 59 -13.85 8.28 1.17
C ASN A 59 -14.10 8.93 2.56
N PRO A 60 -14.91 8.30 3.43
CA PRO A 60 -15.17 8.81 4.78
C PRO A 60 -13.94 8.88 5.69
N GLU A 61 -12.85 8.17 5.37
CA GLU A 61 -11.57 8.25 6.10
C GLU A 61 -10.60 9.28 5.48
N ARG A 62 -11.01 10.03 4.44
CA ARG A 62 -10.19 11.08 3.86
C ARG A 62 -10.17 12.32 4.76
N VAL A 63 -8.99 12.68 5.25
CA VAL A 63 -8.79 13.91 6.03
C VAL A 63 -8.83 15.11 5.08
N THR A 64 -9.67 16.09 5.41
CA THR A 64 -9.95 17.26 4.55
C THR A 64 -9.60 18.60 5.18
N HIS A 65 -9.01 18.60 6.39
CA HIS A 65 -8.62 19.79 7.14
C HIS A 65 -7.23 19.58 7.76
N PRO A 66 -6.41 20.63 7.94
CA PRO A 66 -5.16 20.52 8.68
C PRO A 66 -5.44 20.01 10.09
N MET A 67 -4.60 19.07 10.56
CA MET A 67 -4.70 18.52 11.91
C MET A 67 -3.40 18.74 12.66
N LEU A 68 -3.53 19.08 13.93
CA LEU A 68 -2.42 19.23 14.87
C LEU A 68 -2.62 18.28 16.03
N ARG A 69 -1.53 17.68 16.52
CA ARG A 69 -1.57 16.83 17.71
C ARG A 69 -1.43 17.68 18.97
N ARG A 70 -2.49 17.75 19.80
CA ARG A 70 -2.49 18.46 21.10
C ARG A 70 -2.96 17.51 22.20
N GLY A 71 -2.19 17.43 23.29
CA GLY A 71 -2.50 16.50 24.39
C GLY A 71 -2.62 15.04 23.94
N GLY A 72 -1.86 14.66 22.89
CA GLY A 72 -1.90 13.31 22.29
C GLY A 72 -3.04 13.05 21.30
N ARG A 73 -3.96 13.99 21.10
CA ARG A 73 -5.14 13.86 20.22
C ARG A 73 -5.06 14.73 18.98
N TRP A 74 -5.79 14.35 17.94
CA TRP A 74 -5.91 15.14 16.73
C TRP A 74 -6.97 16.21 16.90
N VAL A 75 -6.58 17.46 16.67
CA VAL A 75 -7.50 18.59 16.63
C VAL A 75 -7.39 19.30 15.29
N ARG A 76 -8.53 19.76 14.75
CA ARG A 76 -8.53 20.62 13.57
C ARG A 76 -7.73 21.88 13.87
N ALA A 77 -6.97 22.34 12.88
CA ALA A 77 -6.18 23.56 12.96
C ALA A 77 -6.34 24.38 11.67
N GLY A 78 -6.03 25.68 11.75
CA GLY A 78 -5.99 26.54 10.59
C GLY A 78 -4.72 26.31 9.76
N TRP A 79 -4.78 26.54 8.45
CA TRP A 79 -3.60 26.46 7.59
C TRP A 79 -2.47 27.40 8.03
N ASP A 80 -2.78 28.65 8.35
CA ASP A 80 -1.76 29.60 8.78
C ASP A 80 -1.10 29.19 10.10
N GLU A 81 -1.91 28.75 11.07
CA GLU A 81 -1.42 28.25 12.35
C GLU A 81 -0.42 27.09 12.17
N VAL A 82 -0.79 26.11 11.34
CA VAL A 82 0.05 24.94 11.09
C VAL A 82 1.31 25.31 10.32
N LEU A 83 1.21 26.15 9.29
CA LEU A 83 2.37 26.57 8.50
C LEU A 83 3.31 27.49 9.29
N ASP A 84 2.78 28.32 10.19
CA ASP A 84 3.57 29.13 11.12
C ASP A 84 4.37 28.23 12.08
N LEU A 85 3.72 27.22 12.65
CA LEU A 85 4.38 26.24 13.51
C LEU A 85 5.47 25.47 12.74
N VAL A 86 5.17 24.99 11.53
CA VAL A 86 6.16 24.28 10.70
C VAL A 86 7.35 25.19 10.37
N ALA A 87 7.10 26.45 10.00
CA ALA A 87 8.15 27.41 9.70
C ALA A 87 9.01 27.76 10.93
N GLU A 88 8.38 27.91 12.10
CA GLU A 88 9.07 28.10 13.37
C GLU A 88 10.00 26.93 13.67
N ARG A 89 9.49 25.69 13.59
CA ARG A 89 10.32 24.48 13.81
C ARG A 89 11.47 24.34 12.83
N LEU A 90 11.24 24.61 11.55
CA LEU A 90 12.31 24.63 10.54
C LEU A 90 13.42 25.63 10.94
N LYS A 91 13.05 26.87 11.30
CA LYS A 91 14.01 27.91 11.71
C LYS A 91 14.77 27.52 12.98
N THR A 92 14.05 27.05 14.00
CA THR A 92 14.62 26.66 15.29
C THR A 92 15.64 25.54 15.12
N PHE A 93 15.27 24.44 14.47
CA PHE A 93 16.19 23.31 14.28
C PHE A 93 17.38 23.65 13.38
N ALA A 94 17.16 24.43 12.30
CA ALA A 94 18.26 24.91 11.47
C ALA A 94 19.24 25.80 12.25
N SER A 95 18.74 26.67 13.13
CA SER A 95 19.58 27.58 13.94
C SER A 95 20.34 26.87 15.06
N GLU A 96 19.73 25.86 15.70
CA GLU A 96 20.32 25.17 16.86
C GLU A 96 21.23 24.00 16.46
N SER A 97 20.92 23.33 15.34
CA SER A 97 21.54 22.04 14.99
C SER A 97 21.94 21.94 13.52
N GLY A 98 21.77 23.01 12.74
CA GLY A 98 22.03 23.00 11.30
C GLY A 98 20.89 22.37 10.49
N THR A 99 20.81 22.72 9.20
CA THR A 99 19.75 22.28 8.29
C THR A 99 19.74 20.77 8.06
N GLU A 100 20.88 20.09 8.24
CA GLU A 100 20.97 18.64 8.13
C GLU A 100 20.21 17.91 9.25
N SER A 101 19.87 18.57 10.36
CA SER A 101 19.00 17.99 11.40
C SER A 101 17.54 17.79 10.95
N ILE A 102 17.18 18.30 9.76
CA ILE A 102 15.88 18.15 9.13
C ILE A 102 16.01 17.12 8.00
N LEU A 103 15.14 16.10 7.99
CA LEU A 103 14.99 15.15 6.91
C LEU A 103 13.76 15.52 6.07
N TYR A 104 13.96 15.79 4.77
CA TYR A 104 12.89 15.76 3.80
C TYR A 104 12.76 14.35 3.20
N TYR A 105 11.70 13.64 3.57
CA TYR A 105 11.36 12.33 3.05
C TYR A 105 10.32 12.46 1.93
N GLN A 106 10.79 12.36 0.69
CA GLN A 106 9.92 12.31 -0.49
C GLN A 106 9.78 10.88 -1.00
N GLY A 107 8.55 10.40 -1.10
CA GLY A 107 8.23 9.16 -1.80
C GLY A 107 7.82 9.39 -3.26
N TYR A 108 7.11 8.40 -3.82
CA TYR A 108 6.70 8.37 -5.23
C TYR A 108 5.20 8.07 -5.41
N GLY A 109 4.40 8.30 -4.36
CA GLY A 109 2.94 8.11 -4.40
C GLY A 109 2.24 8.99 -5.44
N GLU A 110 2.86 10.11 -5.80
CA GLU A 110 2.52 10.98 -6.92
C GLU A 110 3.82 11.62 -7.46
N ARG A 111 4.03 11.63 -8.78
CA ARG A 111 5.27 12.06 -9.44
C ARG A 111 5.01 13.01 -10.61
N THR A 112 4.44 14.15 -10.32
CA THR A 112 4.15 15.18 -11.31
C THR A 112 5.22 16.27 -11.33
N ALA A 113 5.19 17.15 -12.33
CA ALA A 113 6.21 18.18 -12.53
C ALA A 113 6.36 19.10 -11.31
N LEU A 114 5.27 19.66 -10.77
CA LEU A 114 5.36 20.63 -9.67
C LEU A 114 5.91 20.02 -8.38
N LYS A 115 5.79 18.70 -8.15
CA LYS A 115 6.36 18.05 -6.95
C LYS A 115 7.89 18.09 -6.93
N LEU A 116 8.55 18.33 -8.07
CA LEU A 116 10.00 18.59 -8.12
C LEU A 116 10.38 19.79 -7.26
N LEU A 117 9.50 20.79 -7.17
CA LEU A 117 9.74 22.02 -6.42
C LEU A 117 9.70 21.82 -4.90
N ASN A 118 9.17 20.69 -4.40
CA ASN A 118 9.23 20.40 -2.98
C ASN A 118 10.70 20.29 -2.51
N LYS A 119 11.55 19.60 -3.29
CA LYS A 119 12.99 19.54 -3.04
C LYS A 119 13.66 20.91 -3.23
N TYR A 120 13.23 21.67 -4.23
CA TYR A 120 13.73 23.03 -4.47
C TYR A 120 13.49 23.96 -3.29
N PHE A 121 12.31 23.89 -2.65
CA PHE A 121 12.00 24.65 -1.44
C PHE A 121 13.05 24.41 -0.35
N PHE A 122 13.37 23.14 -0.06
CA PHE A 122 14.36 22.81 0.96
C PHE A 122 15.78 23.19 0.57
N ASN A 123 16.11 23.14 -0.73
CA ASN A 123 17.38 23.62 -1.23
C ASN A 123 17.51 25.15 -1.14
N LEU A 124 16.41 25.91 -1.31
CA LEU A 124 16.37 27.36 -1.05
C LEU A 124 16.49 27.71 0.43
N PHE A 125 15.94 26.86 1.30
CA PHE A 125 16.00 27.05 2.76
C PHE A 125 17.42 26.95 3.33
N GLY A 126 18.35 26.33 2.61
CA GLY A 126 19.73 26.12 3.02
C GLY A 126 20.24 24.71 2.75
N GLY A 127 19.39 23.81 2.21
CA GLY A 127 19.72 22.42 1.94
C GLY A 127 19.60 21.56 3.20
N VAL A 128 18.62 20.64 3.20
CA VAL A 128 18.37 19.72 4.33
C VAL A 128 18.84 18.30 4.00
N THR A 129 18.78 17.39 4.98
CA THR A 129 19.03 15.97 4.71
C THR A 129 17.95 15.42 3.76
N THR A 130 18.37 14.73 2.71
CA THR A 130 17.46 14.11 1.73
C THR A 130 17.75 12.62 1.53
N LEU A 131 16.95 11.96 0.70
CA LEU A 131 17.09 10.53 0.43
C LEU A 131 17.97 10.27 -0.80
N ARG A 132 18.71 9.16 -0.77
CA ARG A 132 19.33 8.55 -1.96
C ARG A 132 18.94 7.07 -2.08
N GLY A 133 19.06 6.53 -3.29
CA GLY A 133 18.59 5.18 -3.61
C GLY A 133 17.08 5.12 -3.83
N SER A 134 16.53 3.92 -3.92
CA SER A 134 15.09 3.76 -4.21
C SER A 134 14.50 2.50 -3.58
N LEU A 135 13.19 2.48 -3.35
CA LEU A 135 12.50 1.25 -2.99
C LEU A 135 12.14 0.37 -4.20
N CYS A 136 12.40 0.82 -5.45
CA CYS A 136 11.84 0.20 -6.64
C CYS A 136 12.81 0.15 -7.84
N GLY A 137 13.06 1.29 -8.51
CA GLY A 137 13.61 1.31 -9.87
C GLY A 137 15.14 1.30 -10.00
N GLY A 138 15.87 1.81 -9.00
CA GLY A 138 17.30 2.15 -9.14
C GLY A 138 18.19 0.97 -9.54
N THR A 139 17.90 -0.23 -9.05
CA THR A 139 18.65 -1.46 -9.40
C THR A 139 18.53 -1.81 -10.88
N GLY A 140 17.34 -1.71 -11.45
CA GLY A 140 17.10 -2.01 -12.87
C GLY A 140 17.86 -1.05 -13.78
N GLN A 141 17.74 0.25 -13.49
CA GLN A 141 18.41 1.29 -14.24
C GLN A 141 19.94 1.16 -14.19
N ALA A 142 20.51 1.04 -12.99
CA ALA A 142 21.95 0.94 -12.85
C ALA A 142 22.52 -0.34 -13.47
N SER A 143 21.77 -1.45 -13.46
CA SER A 143 22.19 -2.70 -14.10
C SER A 143 22.24 -2.56 -15.62
N GLN A 144 21.18 -2.03 -16.25
CA GLN A 144 21.19 -1.81 -17.70
C GLN A 144 22.19 -0.73 -18.14
N ASN A 145 22.46 0.28 -17.29
CA ASN A 145 23.51 1.28 -17.57
C ASN A 145 24.91 0.64 -17.63
N LEU A 146 25.19 -0.46 -16.92
CA LEU A 146 26.49 -1.15 -17.02
C LEU A 146 26.69 -1.74 -18.42
N ASP A 147 25.62 -2.25 -19.04
CA ASP A 147 25.69 -2.99 -20.30
C ASP A 147 25.50 -2.09 -21.52
N LEU A 148 24.58 -1.14 -21.41
CA LEU A 148 24.13 -0.26 -22.48
C LEU A 148 24.66 1.17 -22.33
N GLY A 149 25.34 1.50 -21.22
CA GLY A 149 25.86 2.85 -20.91
C GLY A 149 24.80 3.79 -20.34
N GLN A 150 23.61 3.77 -20.96
CA GLN A 150 22.43 4.47 -20.50
C GLN A 150 21.21 3.61 -20.84
N ARG A 151 20.32 3.42 -19.87
CA ARG A 151 19.06 2.71 -20.05
C ARG A 151 18.12 3.50 -20.96
N ILE A 152 17.86 2.97 -22.16
CA ILE A 152 16.88 3.50 -23.09
C ILE A 152 15.90 2.37 -23.44
N SER A 153 14.61 2.61 -23.21
CA SER A 153 13.54 1.65 -23.53
C SER A 153 13.09 1.81 -24.98
N HIS A 154 12.61 0.73 -25.58
CA HIS A 154 11.82 0.84 -26.80
C HIS A 154 10.57 1.67 -26.52
N ASP A 155 10.09 2.34 -27.56
CA ASP A 155 8.72 2.82 -27.57
C ASP A 155 7.77 1.61 -27.44
N PRO A 156 6.77 1.65 -26.55
CA PRO A 156 5.88 0.51 -26.35
C PRO A 156 5.18 0.04 -27.64
N LEU A 157 4.94 0.94 -28.60
CA LEU A 157 4.29 0.58 -29.86
C LEU A 157 5.21 -0.24 -30.77
N ASP A 158 6.54 -0.09 -30.67
CA ASP A 158 7.50 -0.90 -31.43
C ASP A 158 7.40 -2.40 -31.09
N HIS A 159 7.05 -2.72 -29.84
CA HIS A 159 6.84 -4.11 -29.43
C HIS A 159 5.75 -4.81 -30.24
N SER A 160 4.84 -4.09 -30.89
CA SER A 160 3.84 -4.70 -31.78
C SER A 160 4.49 -5.43 -32.97
N HIS A 161 5.73 -5.08 -33.35
CA HIS A 161 6.50 -5.77 -34.40
C HIS A 161 7.10 -7.12 -33.95
N SER A 162 7.11 -7.44 -32.65
CA SER A 162 7.75 -8.66 -32.11
C SER A 162 7.02 -9.96 -32.50
N GLN A 163 7.74 -10.95 -33.03
CA GLN A 163 7.21 -12.31 -33.24
C GLN A 163 7.17 -13.12 -31.93
N ALA A 164 7.94 -12.70 -30.92
CA ALA A 164 7.80 -13.16 -29.56
C ALA A 164 7.92 -12.00 -28.55
N MET A 165 7.18 -12.07 -27.45
CA MET A 165 7.32 -11.18 -26.30
C MET A 165 7.58 -11.99 -25.03
N ILE A 166 8.68 -11.71 -24.36
CA ILE A 166 9.07 -12.35 -23.10
C ILE A 166 8.75 -11.37 -21.95
N LEU A 167 7.73 -11.68 -21.16
CA LEU A 167 7.41 -10.94 -19.94
C LEU A 167 8.25 -11.52 -18.78
N TRP A 168 9.37 -10.87 -18.46
CA TRP A 168 10.29 -11.36 -17.43
C TRP A 168 10.09 -10.64 -16.10
N ALA A 169 9.54 -11.33 -15.11
CA ALA A 169 9.09 -10.83 -13.81
C ALA A 169 8.12 -9.63 -13.91
N ARG A 170 7.32 -9.60 -15.00
CA ARG A 170 6.44 -8.47 -15.35
C ARG A 170 4.97 -8.91 -15.37
N ASN A 171 4.12 -8.14 -14.68
CA ASN A 171 2.68 -8.44 -14.52
C ASN A 171 1.78 -7.33 -15.12
N PRO A 172 1.79 -7.13 -16.46
CA PRO A 172 1.06 -6.05 -17.12
C PRO A 172 -0.45 -6.00 -16.81
N VAL A 173 -1.12 -7.13 -16.60
CA VAL A 173 -2.57 -7.14 -16.25
C VAL A 173 -2.86 -6.37 -14.96
N SER A 174 -1.93 -6.35 -14.01
CA SER A 174 -2.09 -5.60 -12.76
C SER A 174 -1.41 -4.23 -12.78
N THR A 175 -0.28 -4.08 -13.48
CA THR A 175 0.59 -2.90 -13.34
C THR A 175 0.82 -2.11 -14.62
N ASN A 176 0.65 -2.69 -15.81
CA ASN A 176 0.90 -2.00 -17.08
C ASN A 176 -0.10 -2.42 -18.18
N ILE A 177 -1.32 -1.90 -18.10
CA ILE A 177 -2.44 -2.39 -18.90
C ILE A 177 -2.29 -2.13 -20.40
N SER A 178 -1.52 -1.11 -20.81
CA SER A 178 -1.21 -0.83 -22.22
C SER A 178 -0.57 -2.03 -22.93
N LEU A 179 0.35 -2.72 -22.25
CA LEU A 179 1.01 -3.91 -22.79
C LEU A 179 0.06 -5.10 -23.00
N THR A 180 -1.10 -5.13 -22.34
CA THR A 180 -2.05 -6.24 -22.51
C THR A 180 -2.63 -6.29 -23.92
N ALA A 181 -2.86 -5.13 -24.55
CA ALA A 181 -3.33 -5.04 -25.92
C ALA A 181 -2.22 -5.48 -26.89
N ILE A 182 -0.99 -5.04 -26.67
CA ILE A 182 0.18 -5.39 -27.50
C ILE A 182 0.46 -6.90 -27.43
N ALA A 183 0.46 -7.49 -26.24
CA ALA A 183 0.66 -8.94 -26.08
C ALA A 183 -0.44 -9.76 -26.78
N ARG A 184 -1.69 -9.30 -26.74
CA ARG A 184 -2.81 -9.95 -27.45
C ARG A 184 -2.69 -9.82 -28.97
N ASP A 185 -2.26 -8.66 -29.46
CA ASP A 185 -2.03 -8.42 -30.89
C ASP A 185 -0.94 -9.37 -31.44
N ILE A 186 0.19 -9.46 -30.74
CA ILE A 186 1.28 -10.39 -31.07
C ILE A 186 0.78 -11.83 -31.18
N ARG A 187 -0.04 -12.29 -30.23
CA ARG A 187 -0.64 -13.64 -30.30
C ARG A 187 -1.67 -13.78 -31.41
N GLY A 188 -2.50 -12.77 -31.62
CA GLY A 188 -3.52 -12.75 -32.66
C GLY A 188 -2.94 -12.89 -34.06
N ARG A 189 -1.73 -12.38 -34.30
CA ARG A 189 -0.99 -12.52 -35.55
C ARG A 189 -0.06 -13.75 -35.62
N GLY A 190 -0.19 -14.68 -34.68
CA GLY A 190 0.56 -15.96 -34.65
C GLY A 190 1.95 -15.90 -34.00
N GLY A 191 2.29 -14.79 -33.34
CA GLY A 191 3.46 -14.68 -32.48
C GLY A 191 3.24 -15.35 -31.12
N SER A 192 4.28 -15.37 -30.28
CA SER A 192 4.23 -16.02 -28.97
C SER A 192 4.48 -15.06 -27.81
N VAL A 193 3.86 -15.34 -26.66
CA VAL A 193 4.12 -14.62 -25.41
C VAL A 193 4.54 -15.62 -24.34
N LEU A 194 5.73 -15.44 -23.77
CA LEU A 194 6.22 -16.23 -22.63
C LEU A 194 6.14 -15.38 -21.36
N LEU A 195 5.66 -15.98 -20.28
CA LEU A 195 5.77 -15.40 -18.94
C LEU A 195 6.91 -16.11 -18.20
N ILE A 196 7.91 -15.37 -17.74
CA ILE A 196 8.97 -15.87 -16.87
C ILE A 196 8.79 -15.19 -15.51
N ASP A 197 8.24 -15.90 -14.54
CA ASP A 197 7.89 -15.34 -13.22
C ASP A 197 7.80 -16.48 -12.18
N PRO A 198 8.41 -16.39 -10.99
CA PRO A 198 8.27 -17.41 -9.96
C PRO A 198 6.81 -17.63 -9.53
N VAL A 199 5.96 -16.62 -9.68
CA VAL A 199 4.52 -16.68 -9.40
C VAL A 199 3.75 -16.68 -10.71
N ARG A 200 2.79 -17.60 -10.85
CA ARG A 200 1.83 -17.57 -11.96
C ARG A 200 0.88 -16.38 -11.81
N SER A 201 1.36 -15.20 -12.22
CA SER A 201 0.67 -13.94 -12.02
C SER A 201 -0.62 -13.85 -12.85
N LYS A 202 -1.43 -12.81 -12.61
CA LYS A 202 -2.63 -12.55 -13.43
C LYS A 202 -2.31 -12.39 -14.92
N SER A 203 -1.07 -12.10 -15.28
CA SER A 203 -0.63 -11.97 -16.67
C SER A 203 -0.41 -13.32 -17.36
N ALA A 204 -0.49 -14.45 -16.65
CA ALA A 204 -0.42 -15.78 -17.24
C ALA A 204 -1.50 -16.02 -18.31
N VAL A 205 -2.64 -15.32 -18.24
CA VAL A 205 -3.70 -15.38 -19.27
C VAL A 205 -3.27 -14.80 -20.62
N LEU A 206 -2.20 -13.99 -20.63
CA LEU A 206 -1.62 -13.44 -21.85
C LEU A 206 -0.59 -14.37 -22.48
N ALA A 207 -0.04 -15.32 -21.72
CA ALA A 207 1.09 -16.14 -22.15
C ALA A 207 0.66 -17.49 -22.70
N ASP A 208 1.42 -17.99 -23.67
CA ASP A 208 1.31 -19.36 -24.19
C ASP A 208 1.98 -20.34 -23.24
N HIS A 209 3.10 -19.92 -22.63
CA HIS A 209 3.88 -20.71 -21.69
C HIS A 209 4.28 -19.87 -20.47
N HIS A 210 4.39 -20.54 -19.32
CA HIS A 210 4.88 -19.97 -18.07
C HIS A 210 6.08 -20.78 -17.60
N ILE A 211 7.24 -20.12 -17.50
CA ILE A 211 8.46 -20.66 -16.91
C ILE A 211 8.61 -20.02 -15.53
N ALA A 212 8.78 -20.83 -14.50
CA ALA A 212 8.84 -20.35 -13.13
C ALA A 212 10.24 -20.61 -12.56
N PRO A 213 11.24 -19.74 -12.79
CA PRO A 213 12.52 -19.88 -12.09
C PRO A 213 12.33 -19.71 -10.58
N ARG A 214 13.22 -20.31 -9.78
CA ARG A 214 13.28 -20.01 -8.34
C ARG A 214 13.61 -18.51 -8.16
N PRO A 215 13.14 -17.85 -7.09
CA PRO A 215 13.50 -16.46 -6.82
C PRO A 215 15.03 -16.25 -6.80
N GLY A 216 15.53 -15.30 -7.60
CA GLY A 216 16.96 -15.05 -7.81
C GLY A 216 17.64 -15.98 -8.82
N GLY A 217 16.94 -16.98 -9.36
CA GLY A 217 17.45 -17.96 -10.33
C GLY A 217 17.50 -17.48 -11.78
N ASP A 218 17.07 -16.24 -12.05
CA ASP A 218 16.94 -15.69 -13.41
C ASP A 218 18.25 -15.68 -14.20
N VAL A 219 19.37 -15.38 -13.54
CA VAL A 219 20.72 -15.40 -14.16
C VAL A 219 21.05 -16.77 -14.75
N PHE A 220 20.71 -17.84 -14.03
CA PHE A 220 21.03 -19.20 -14.44
C PHE A 220 20.13 -19.64 -15.61
N LEU A 221 18.85 -19.25 -15.62
CA LEU A 221 17.96 -19.49 -16.75
C LEU A 221 18.45 -18.76 -18.01
N ALA A 222 18.83 -17.49 -17.88
CA ALA A 222 19.35 -16.70 -19.00
C ALA A 222 20.66 -17.31 -19.56
N MET A 223 21.58 -17.72 -18.69
CA MET A 223 22.83 -18.39 -19.09
C MET A 223 22.56 -19.76 -19.74
N ALA A 224 21.59 -20.54 -19.25
CA ALA A 224 21.22 -21.83 -19.84
C ALA A 224 20.72 -21.65 -21.27
N ALA A 225 19.79 -20.71 -21.47
CA ALA A 225 19.29 -20.36 -22.80
C ALA A 225 20.40 -19.85 -23.72
N ALA A 226 21.31 -18.99 -23.22
CA ALA A 226 22.44 -18.48 -23.99
C ALA A 226 23.35 -19.61 -24.49
N LYS A 227 23.68 -20.59 -23.63
CA LYS A 227 24.47 -21.76 -24.01
C LYS A 227 23.77 -22.61 -25.08
N LEU A 228 22.45 -22.78 -24.98
CA LEU A 228 21.68 -23.54 -25.97
C LEU A 228 21.65 -22.84 -27.33
N VAL A 229 21.51 -21.50 -27.36
CA VAL A 229 21.60 -20.69 -28.58
C VAL A 229 22.99 -20.81 -29.23
N LEU A 230 24.05 -20.69 -28.42
CA LEU A 230 25.44 -20.83 -28.88
C LEU A 230 25.75 -22.24 -29.41
N ALA A 231 25.24 -23.28 -28.73
CA ALA A 231 25.41 -24.66 -29.17
C ALA A 231 24.70 -24.95 -30.51
N ALA A 232 23.61 -24.24 -30.80
CA ALA A 232 22.90 -24.30 -32.07
C ALA A 232 23.56 -23.47 -33.20
N GLY A 233 24.58 -22.66 -32.89
CA GLY A 233 25.20 -21.74 -33.84
C GLY A 233 24.27 -20.59 -34.28
N ALA A 234 23.28 -20.25 -33.44
CA ALA A 234 22.23 -19.27 -33.75
C ALA A 234 22.54 -17.86 -33.21
N GLU A 235 23.76 -17.64 -32.71
CA GLU A 235 24.24 -16.35 -32.22
C GLU A 235 24.49 -15.33 -33.33
N ASP A 236 24.33 -14.05 -33.00
CA ASP A 236 24.71 -12.93 -33.86
C ASP A 236 26.23 -12.69 -33.80
N ARG A 237 26.97 -13.46 -34.62
CA ARG A 237 28.43 -13.40 -34.69
C ARG A 237 28.97 -12.02 -35.06
N GLU A 238 28.24 -11.28 -35.90
CA GLU A 238 28.66 -9.94 -36.31
C GLU A 238 28.55 -8.97 -35.13
N PHE A 239 27.43 -8.99 -34.42
CA PHE A 239 27.24 -8.18 -33.22
C PHE A 239 28.33 -8.45 -32.19
N LEU A 240 28.58 -9.73 -31.87
CA LEU A 240 29.58 -10.13 -30.89
C LEU A 240 31.00 -9.68 -31.28
N ALA A 241 31.35 -9.73 -32.57
CA ALA A 241 32.69 -9.33 -33.03
C ALA A 241 32.89 -7.81 -33.12
N ARG A 242 31.86 -7.06 -33.53
CA ARG A 242 31.99 -5.64 -33.91
C ARG A 242 31.40 -4.67 -32.88
N HIS A 243 30.34 -5.06 -32.20
CA HIS A 243 29.49 -4.16 -31.41
C HIS A 243 29.47 -4.49 -29.91
N ALA A 244 30.28 -5.45 -29.47
CA ALA A 244 30.39 -5.85 -28.07
C ALA A 244 31.85 -5.89 -27.57
N VAL A 245 32.01 -5.78 -26.26
CA VAL A 245 33.25 -6.01 -25.51
C VAL A 245 32.98 -6.94 -24.32
N GLY A 246 34.01 -7.63 -23.83
CA GLY A 246 33.89 -8.60 -22.73
C GLY A 246 33.31 -9.96 -23.14
N VAL A 247 33.16 -10.22 -24.44
CA VAL A 247 32.57 -11.48 -24.96
C VAL A 247 33.34 -12.71 -24.48
N GLU A 248 34.67 -12.70 -24.60
CA GLU A 248 35.52 -13.84 -24.18
C GLU A 248 35.35 -14.15 -22.70
N ALA A 249 35.39 -13.13 -21.83
CA ALA A 249 35.16 -13.29 -20.40
C ALA A 249 33.77 -13.86 -20.08
N TYR A 250 32.74 -13.45 -20.82
CA TYR A 250 31.40 -14.02 -20.64
C TYR A 250 31.31 -15.48 -21.12
N LEU A 251 31.96 -15.82 -22.23
CA LEU A 251 32.05 -17.21 -22.69
C LEU A 251 32.81 -18.09 -21.68
N ASP A 252 33.87 -17.56 -21.06
CA ASP A 252 34.59 -18.24 -19.99
C ASP A 252 33.69 -18.49 -18.77
N ILE A 253 32.90 -17.49 -18.35
CA ILE A 253 31.87 -17.68 -17.30
C ILE A 253 30.92 -18.80 -17.70
N LEU A 254 30.37 -18.78 -18.91
CA LEU A 254 29.46 -19.83 -19.38
C LEU A 254 30.13 -21.20 -19.41
N SER A 255 31.42 -21.29 -19.75
CA SER A 255 32.18 -22.55 -19.82
C SER A 255 32.27 -23.26 -18.47
N GLY A 256 32.23 -22.51 -17.37
CA GLY A 256 32.24 -23.03 -16.00
C GLY A 256 30.99 -23.81 -15.60
N PHE A 257 29.93 -23.82 -16.41
CA PHE A 257 28.66 -24.48 -16.11
C PHE A 257 28.17 -25.37 -17.25
N SER A 258 27.55 -26.49 -16.91
CA SER A 258 26.71 -27.25 -17.86
C SER A 258 25.30 -26.65 -17.93
N VAL A 259 24.58 -26.91 -19.01
CA VAL A 259 23.17 -26.50 -19.12
C VAL A 259 22.32 -27.12 -18.01
N ASP A 260 22.57 -28.38 -17.66
CA ASP A 260 21.83 -29.08 -16.60
C ASP A 260 22.12 -28.48 -15.21
N ASP A 261 23.36 -28.05 -14.93
CA ASP A 261 23.69 -27.35 -13.68
C ASP A 261 22.99 -25.99 -13.59
N LEU A 262 22.97 -25.23 -14.69
CA LEU A 262 22.26 -23.96 -14.76
C LEU A 262 20.74 -24.15 -14.58
N CYS A 263 20.13 -25.15 -15.22
CA CYS A 263 18.71 -25.45 -15.04
C CYS A 263 18.40 -25.82 -13.59
N ARG A 264 19.22 -26.68 -12.98
CA ARG A 264 19.11 -27.04 -11.56
C ARG A 264 19.20 -25.81 -10.65
N ARG A 265 20.19 -24.93 -10.87
CA ARG A 265 20.36 -23.68 -10.11
C ARG A 265 19.28 -22.64 -10.38
N ALA A 266 18.68 -22.63 -11.57
CA ALA A 266 17.51 -21.81 -11.88
C ALA A 266 16.23 -22.39 -11.27
N GLY A 267 16.22 -23.66 -10.87
CA GLY A 267 15.04 -24.35 -10.39
C GLY A 267 14.02 -24.65 -11.49
N VAL A 268 14.48 -24.82 -12.73
CA VAL A 268 13.65 -25.12 -13.92
C VAL A 268 14.09 -26.43 -14.56
N SER A 269 13.21 -27.02 -15.36
CA SER A 269 13.55 -28.16 -16.20
C SER A 269 14.40 -27.72 -17.41
N ARG A 270 15.16 -28.66 -17.96
CA ARG A 270 15.91 -28.43 -19.21
C ARG A 270 14.98 -28.03 -20.36
N GLY A 271 13.81 -28.67 -20.46
CA GLY A 271 12.81 -28.36 -21.49
C GLY A 271 12.28 -26.92 -21.42
N GLU A 272 12.21 -26.31 -20.23
CA GLU A 272 11.86 -24.89 -20.09
C GLU A 272 12.97 -23.97 -20.60
N ALA A 273 14.25 -24.30 -20.36
CA ALA A 273 15.38 -23.56 -20.90
C ALA A 273 15.48 -23.71 -22.44
N GLU A 274 15.22 -24.92 -22.95
CA GLU A 274 15.12 -25.21 -24.40
C GLU A 274 13.97 -24.41 -25.03
N LEU A 275 12.79 -24.38 -24.42
CA LEU A 275 11.67 -23.57 -24.89
C LEU A 275 12.02 -22.08 -25.01
N LEU A 276 12.71 -21.51 -24.01
CA LEU A 276 13.16 -20.12 -24.07
C LEU A 276 14.17 -19.90 -25.20
N ALA A 277 15.18 -20.77 -25.32
CA ALA A 277 16.18 -20.69 -26.38
C ALA A 277 15.55 -20.82 -27.77
N GLU A 278 14.71 -21.84 -27.98
CA GLU A 278 13.99 -22.08 -29.24
C GLU A 278 13.09 -20.91 -29.62
N THR A 279 12.39 -20.32 -28.66
CA THR A 279 11.58 -19.12 -28.89
C THR A 279 12.45 -17.97 -29.41
N LEU A 280 13.59 -17.71 -28.75
CA LEU A 280 14.50 -16.63 -29.14
C LEU A 280 15.23 -16.89 -30.47
N MET A 281 15.42 -18.15 -30.86
CA MET A 281 16.00 -18.53 -32.15
C MET A 281 14.97 -18.44 -33.28
N ALA A 282 13.78 -19.01 -33.08
CA ALA A 282 12.80 -19.21 -34.15
C ALA A 282 11.80 -18.05 -34.32
N ARG A 283 11.56 -17.24 -33.29
CA ARG A 283 10.54 -16.17 -33.28
C ARG A 283 11.17 -14.79 -33.22
N LYS A 284 12.01 -14.46 -34.21
CA LYS A 284 12.67 -13.16 -34.33
C LYS A 284 11.82 -12.17 -35.17
N PRO A 285 11.81 -10.88 -34.84
CA PRO A 285 12.42 -10.25 -33.65
C PRO A 285 11.66 -10.61 -32.36
N ALA A 286 12.39 -10.72 -31.25
CA ALA A 286 11.83 -11.02 -29.94
C ALA A 286 12.13 -9.89 -28.94
N SER A 287 11.07 -9.36 -28.29
CA SER A 287 11.19 -8.36 -27.25
C SER A 287 11.21 -8.99 -25.85
N ILE A 288 12.09 -8.49 -24.98
CA ILE A 288 12.18 -8.91 -23.58
C ILE A 288 11.80 -7.72 -22.69
N LEU A 289 10.72 -7.88 -21.93
CA LEU A 289 10.16 -6.81 -21.10
C LEU A 289 10.45 -7.11 -19.64
N LEU A 290 11.45 -6.41 -19.08
CA LEU A 290 11.85 -6.57 -17.68
C LEU A 290 10.81 -5.97 -16.74
N GLY A 291 10.52 -6.69 -15.67
CA GLY A 291 9.67 -6.22 -14.59
C GLY A 291 10.43 -5.97 -13.30
N TRP A 292 9.84 -5.17 -12.42
CA TRP A 292 10.43 -4.75 -11.15
C TRP A 292 10.60 -5.88 -10.12
N GLY A 293 10.13 -7.10 -10.40
CA GLY A 293 10.42 -8.28 -9.58
C GLY A 293 11.91 -8.61 -9.58
N LEU A 294 12.59 -8.44 -10.72
CA LEU A 294 14.03 -8.67 -10.86
C LEU A 294 14.87 -7.77 -9.95
N HIS A 295 14.37 -6.58 -9.63
CA HIS A 295 15.10 -5.58 -8.85
C HIS A 295 15.20 -5.95 -7.35
N ARG A 296 14.42 -6.94 -6.90
CA ARG A 296 14.16 -7.22 -5.49
C ARG A 296 15.16 -8.19 -4.86
N HIS A 297 16.33 -8.37 -5.48
CA HIS A 297 17.41 -9.23 -5.02
C HIS A 297 18.68 -8.41 -4.77
N GLU A 298 19.52 -8.85 -3.83
CA GLU A 298 20.74 -8.13 -3.46
C GLU A 298 21.72 -8.04 -4.64
N TYR A 299 21.83 -9.13 -5.39
CA TYR A 299 22.69 -9.28 -6.58
C TYR A 299 21.89 -9.29 -7.89
N ALA A 300 20.77 -8.58 -7.94
CA ALA A 300 19.87 -8.49 -9.10
C ALA A 300 20.56 -8.14 -10.44
N HIS A 301 21.66 -7.39 -10.38
CA HIS A 301 22.43 -7.02 -11.57
C HIS A 301 22.93 -8.24 -12.36
N TYR A 302 23.30 -9.36 -11.72
CA TYR A 302 23.70 -10.55 -12.45
C TYR A 302 22.57 -11.09 -13.34
N GLY A 303 21.34 -11.12 -12.82
CA GLY A 303 20.17 -11.57 -13.57
C GLY A 303 19.87 -10.67 -14.76
N ILE A 304 19.78 -9.35 -14.52
CA ILE A 304 19.49 -8.37 -15.57
C ILE A 304 20.56 -8.40 -16.66
N ARG A 305 21.84 -8.38 -16.28
CA ARG A 305 22.96 -8.38 -17.23
C ARG A 305 23.04 -9.67 -18.05
N ALA A 306 22.70 -10.82 -17.46
CA ALA A 306 22.62 -12.08 -18.21
C ALA A 306 21.44 -12.10 -19.20
N ILE A 307 20.32 -11.45 -18.88
CA ILE A 307 19.18 -11.29 -19.80
C ILE A 307 19.55 -10.35 -20.95
N ASP A 308 20.21 -9.22 -20.65
CA ASP A 308 20.73 -8.29 -21.66
C ASP A 308 21.74 -9.00 -22.59
N ALA A 309 22.66 -9.79 -22.02
CA ALA A 309 23.61 -10.63 -22.75
C ALA A 309 22.93 -11.69 -23.64
N LEU A 310 21.87 -12.35 -23.14
CA LEU A 310 21.08 -13.30 -23.92
C LEU A 310 20.45 -12.63 -25.14
N ALA A 311 19.89 -11.43 -24.98
CA ALA A 311 19.32 -10.67 -26.10
C ALA A 311 20.39 -10.24 -27.11
N ALA A 312 21.57 -9.83 -26.63
CA ALA A 312 22.73 -9.50 -27.47
C ALA A 312 23.18 -10.72 -28.30
N ILE A 313 23.36 -11.88 -27.65
CA ILE A 313 23.74 -13.14 -28.33
C ILE A 313 22.70 -13.51 -29.39
N CYS A 314 21.41 -13.32 -29.11
CA CYS A 314 20.35 -13.67 -30.06
C CYS A 314 20.20 -12.67 -31.23
N GLY A 315 20.91 -11.54 -31.23
CA GLY A 315 20.79 -10.48 -32.24
C GLY A 315 19.50 -9.64 -32.11
N ASN A 316 18.93 -9.56 -30.90
CA ASN A 316 17.69 -8.82 -30.66
C ASN A 316 17.92 -7.35 -30.24
N LEU A 317 19.15 -6.91 -29.98
CA LEU A 317 19.40 -5.51 -29.61
C LEU A 317 19.40 -4.61 -30.85
N GLY A 318 18.77 -3.44 -30.78
CA GLY A 318 18.78 -2.46 -31.86
C GLY A 318 18.01 -2.89 -33.12
N VAL A 319 16.95 -3.69 -32.96
CA VAL A 319 16.06 -4.11 -34.07
C VAL A 319 14.59 -3.82 -33.73
N PRO A 320 13.75 -3.44 -34.72
CA PRO A 320 12.32 -3.25 -34.49
C PRO A 320 11.65 -4.49 -33.92
N GLY A 321 10.81 -4.34 -32.88
CA GLY A 321 10.17 -5.45 -32.17
C GLY A 321 11.11 -6.31 -31.33
N GLY A 322 12.36 -5.89 -31.15
CA GLY A 322 13.37 -6.59 -30.37
C GLY A 322 13.59 -5.99 -28.98
N GLY A 323 14.83 -6.11 -28.51
CA GLY A 323 15.41 -5.37 -27.40
C GLY A 323 15.06 -5.90 -26.01
N VAL A 324 15.70 -5.29 -25.01
CA VAL A 324 15.41 -5.50 -23.59
C VAL A 324 14.95 -4.19 -22.97
N SER A 325 13.66 -4.10 -22.66
CA SER A 325 13.02 -2.86 -22.20
C SER A 325 12.54 -2.96 -20.76
N GLN A 326 13.09 -2.11 -19.90
CA GLN A 326 12.68 -1.99 -18.49
C GLN A 326 11.70 -0.82 -18.29
N GLY A 327 12.06 0.40 -18.71
CA GLY A 327 11.20 1.59 -18.56
C GLY A 327 11.87 2.91 -18.95
N PHE A 328 11.15 4.01 -18.72
CA PHE A 328 11.57 5.39 -18.95
C PHE A 328 11.90 6.10 -17.63
N GLU A 329 12.69 7.18 -17.69
CA GLU A 329 12.98 8.00 -16.51
C GLU A 329 11.78 8.89 -16.18
N GLU A 330 11.17 8.69 -15.01
CA GLU A 330 9.92 9.36 -14.61
C GLU A 330 10.00 10.90 -14.61
N TYR A 331 11.16 11.46 -14.28
CA TYR A 331 11.41 12.90 -14.25
C TYR A 331 12.31 13.36 -15.40
N GLY A 332 12.66 12.46 -16.33
CA GLY A 332 13.45 12.80 -17.52
C GLY A 332 12.85 13.92 -18.37
N PRO A 333 11.53 14.03 -18.51
CA PRO A 333 10.90 15.10 -19.31
C PRO A 333 10.96 16.51 -18.73
N TYR A 334 11.42 16.70 -17.49
CA TYR A 334 11.38 17.99 -16.81
C TYR A 334 12.77 18.58 -16.57
N ASP A 335 12.86 19.89 -16.37
CA ASP A 335 14.12 20.57 -16.03
C ASP A 335 14.56 20.25 -14.60
N GLN A 336 15.43 19.26 -14.51
CA GLN A 336 16.02 18.76 -13.27
C GLN A 336 16.93 19.77 -12.56
N ARG A 337 17.43 20.81 -13.26
CA ARG A 337 18.22 21.88 -12.61
C ARG A 337 17.39 22.63 -11.57
N LEU A 338 16.07 22.65 -11.75
CA LEU A 338 15.12 23.24 -10.80
C LEU A 338 14.91 22.42 -9.53
N TRP A 339 15.60 21.29 -9.34
CA TRP A 339 15.83 20.78 -7.98
C TRP A 339 16.66 21.74 -7.14
N GLY A 340 17.50 22.56 -7.77
CA GLY A 340 18.41 23.48 -7.08
C GLY A 340 19.54 22.76 -6.37
N ASP A 341 19.99 21.63 -6.90
CA ASP A 341 20.99 20.84 -6.19
C ASP A 341 22.33 21.58 -6.04
N ASP A 342 22.65 22.49 -6.96
CA ASP A 342 23.84 23.33 -6.95
C ASP A 342 23.79 24.51 -5.95
N LEU A 343 22.65 24.77 -5.30
CA LEU A 343 22.49 25.96 -4.44
C LEU A 343 23.28 25.87 -3.13
N ASN A 344 23.38 24.68 -2.54
CA ASN A 344 24.04 24.45 -1.25
C ASN A 344 24.77 23.08 -1.19
N PRO A 345 25.81 22.80 -2.00
CA PRO A 345 26.57 21.54 -1.94
C PRO A 345 27.75 21.59 -0.94
N PRO A 346 28.17 20.48 -0.29
CA PRO A 346 27.55 19.15 -0.18
C PRO A 346 26.58 19.03 1.01
N ARG A 347 25.61 18.10 0.90
CA ARG A 347 24.54 17.84 1.89
C ARG A 347 24.48 16.37 2.28
N ARG A 348 24.11 16.07 3.52
CA ARG A 348 23.84 14.71 3.98
C ARG A 348 22.68 14.09 3.20
N THR A 349 22.88 12.84 2.79
CA THR A 349 21.84 12.00 2.21
C THR A 349 21.77 10.67 2.95
N LEU A 350 20.55 10.18 3.19
CA LEU A 350 20.31 8.89 3.84
C LEU A 350 19.87 7.84 2.83
N LEU A 351 20.40 6.62 2.97
CA LEU A 351 20.09 5.52 2.06
C LEU A 351 18.70 4.94 2.34
N LEU A 352 17.78 5.14 1.40
CA LEU A 352 16.37 4.78 1.56
C LEU A 352 16.10 3.28 1.87
N PRO A 353 16.79 2.30 1.24
CA PRO A 353 16.63 0.88 1.59
C PRO A 353 16.95 0.51 3.05
N VAL A 354 17.71 1.34 3.77
CA VAL A 354 18.12 1.12 5.16
C VAL A 354 17.77 2.31 6.06
N ILE A 355 16.69 3.02 5.73
CA ILE A 355 16.37 4.35 6.26
C ILE A 355 16.21 4.38 7.78
N GLY A 356 15.65 3.33 8.39
CA GLY A 356 15.54 3.25 9.85
C GLY A 356 16.91 3.33 10.51
N ARG A 357 17.86 2.53 10.04
CA ARG A 357 19.25 2.53 10.53
C ARG A 357 19.97 3.85 10.24
N GLU A 358 19.78 4.43 9.05
CA GLU A 358 20.41 5.69 8.66
C GLU A 358 19.95 6.87 9.51
N ILE A 359 18.65 6.97 9.81
CA ILE A 359 18.13 8.00 10.73
C ILE A 359 18.69 7.80 12.14
N LEU A 360 18.74 6.56 12.62
CA LEU A 360 19.25 6.24 13.96
C LEU A 360 20.76 6.50 14.10
N ALA A 361 21.53 6.31 13.01
CA ALA A 361 22.98 6.51 12.98
C ALA A 361 23.38 7.97 12.72
N ALA A 362 22.47 8.80 12.21
CA ALA A 362 22.69 10.23 12.08
C ALA A 362 22.77 10.85 13.48
N THR A 363 23.98 11.18 13.95
CA THR A 363 24.21 11.81 15.27
C THR A 363 24.89 13.17 15.18
N ASP A 364 25.44 13.54 14.03
CA ASP A 364 26.13 14.81 13.81
C ASP A 364 25.61 15.49 12.53
N PRO A 365 24.59 16.36 12.64
CA PRO A 365 23.65 16.47 13.75
C PRO A 365 22.63 15.31 13.76
N PRO A 366 21.92 15.02 14.86
CA PRO A 366 20.81 14.07 14.83
C PRO A 366 19.62 14.57 13.99
N ILE A 367 18.81 13.64 13.46
CA ILE A 367 17.55 13.99 12.80
C ILE A 367 16.52 14.36 13.86
N ARG A 368 16.21 15.66 13.96
CA ARG A 368 15.23 16.24 14.89
C ARG A 368 13.86 16.41 14.25
N MET A 369 13.83 16.71 12.95
CA MET A 369 12.60 16.89 12.20
C MET A 369 12.52 15.98 10.98
N ILE A 370 11.33 15.43 10.72
CA ILE A 370 11.04 14.68 9.50
C ILE A 370 9.81 15.29 8.81
N TYR A 371 9.97 15.70 7.55
CA TYR A 371 8.87 16.16 6.70
C TYR A 371 8.60 15.10 5.62
N VAL A 372 7.42 14.50 5.63
CA VAL A 372 7.05 13.39 4.74
C VAL A 372 6.00 13.82 3.72
N THR A 373 6.29 13.59 2.43
CA THR A 373 5.37 13.79 1.30
C THR A 373 5.33 12.56 0.40
N ALA A 374 4.17 12.31 -0.23
CA ALA A 374 3.97 11.22 -1.20
C ALA A 374 4.47 9.83 -0.74
N ALA A 375 4.41 9.53 0.56
CA ALA A 375 4.99 8.32 1.15
C ALA A 375 4.24 7.79 2.38
N ASN A 376 4.49 6.54 2.73
CA ASN A 376 4.18 5.94 4.04
C ASN A 376 5.36 5.05 4.46
N PRO A 377 6.46 5.64 4.97
CA PRO A 377 7.66 4.91 5.37
C PRO A 377 7.40 3.79 6.38
N LEU A 378 6.50 4.01 7.33
CA LEU A 378 6.20 3.06 8.41
C LEU A 378 5.49 1.79 7.94
N CYS A 379 4.88 1.84 6.75
CA CYS A 379 4.34 0.66 6.07
C CYS A 379 5.31 0.09 5.04
N MET A 380 5.93 0.96 4.24
CA MET A 380 6.57 0.54 2.97
C MET A 380 8.06 0.24 3.09
N ALA A 381 8.80 0.86 3.99
CA ALA A 381 10.23 0.57 4.15
C ALA A 381 10.46 -0.80 4.82
N PRO A 382 11.57 -1.51 4.48
CA PRO A 382 11.93 -2.74 5.16
C PRO A 382 12.34 -2.47 6.62
N ASN A 383 12.35 -3.52 7.45
CA ASN A 383 12.65 -3.43 8.87
C ASN A 383 11.82 -2.33 9.57
N THR A 384 10.49 -2.45 9.44
CA THR A 384 9.55 -1.43 9.94
C THR A 384 9.71 -1.15 11.44
N ALA A 385 10.27 -2.08 12.22
CA ALA A 385 10.59 -1.86 13.62
C ALA A 385 11.68 -0.79 13.81
N ALA A 386 12.79 -0.88 13.05
CA ALA A 386 13.83 0.14 13.07
C ALA A 386 13.32 1.50 12.55
N VAL A 387 12.42 1.50 11.55
CA VAL A 387 11.80 2.74 11.04
C VAL A 387 10.89 3.37 12.10
N ALA A 388 10.11 2.56 12.83
CA ALA A 388 9.29 3.03 13.95
C ALA A 388 10.13 3.60 15.09
N GLU A 389 11.25 2.95 15.44
CA GLU A 389 12.20 3.49 16.43
C GLU A 389 12.77 4.84 15.97
N ALA A 390 13.21 4.92 14.71
CA ALA A 390 13.77 6.14 14.12
C ALA A 390 12.78 7.31 14.17
N PHE A 391 11.54 7.09 13.70
CA PHE A 391 10.50 8.11 13.73
C PHE A 391 10.08 8.48 15.16
N GLY A 392 10.15 7.54 16.11
CA GLY A 392 9.89 7.79 17.53
C GLY A 392 10.93 8.68 18.22
N LYS A 393 12.15 8.82 17.66
CA LYS A 393 13.20 9.71 18.18
C LYS A 393 13.15 11.12 17.59
N ALA A 394 12.42 11.34 16.50
CA ALA A 394 12.26 12.67 15.93
C ALA A 394 11.40 13.55 16.86
N GLU A 395 11.86 14.78 17.11
CA GLU A 395 11.18 15.77 17.96
C GLU A 395 9.93 16.35 17.27
N PHE A 396 9.92 16.39 15.93
CA PHE A 396 8.81 16.92 15.16
C PHE A 396 8.64 16.22 13.82
N VAL A 397 7.41 15.82 13.48
CA VAL A 397 7.10 15.09 12.25
C VAL A 397 5.91 15.74 11.57
N VAL A 398 6.10 16.12 10.31
CA VAL A 398 5.06 16.67 9.44
C VAL A 398 4.73 15.64 8.39
N TYR A 399 3.44 15.32 8.23
CA TYR A 399 2.98 14.32 7.28
C TYR A 399 1.92 14.88 6.34
N SER A 400 2.17 14.84 5.03
CA SER A 400 1.22 15.13 3.97
C SER A 400 0.59 13.83 3.45
N GLY A 401 -0.74 13.74 3.45
CA GLY A 401 -1.44 12.53 3.04
C GLY A 401 -2.95 12.69 2.87
N HIS A 402 -3.63 11.58 2.54
CA HIS A 402 -5.09 11.51 2.40
C HIS A 402 -5.80 10.93 3.62
N THR A 403 -5.17 9.98 4.31
CA THR A 403 -5.80 9.18 5.37
C THR A 403 -4.86 9.03 6.56
N MET A 404 -5.39 8.83 7.76
CA MET A 404 -4.59 8.59 8.97
C MET A 404 -3.96 7.19 8.95
N ASP A 405 -2.85 7.02 8.22
CA ASP A 405 -2.14 5.74 8.04
C ASP A 405 -1.04 5.49 9.09
N ASP A 406 -0.17 4.49 8.90
CA ASP A 406 0.90 4.15 9.86
C ASP A 406 1.88 5.31 10.15
N THR A 407 2.11 6.20 9.19
CA THR A 407 3.05 7.31 9.38
C THR A 407 2.40 8.42 10.19
N SER A 408 1.08 8.60 10.07
CA SER A 408 0.34 9.55 10.89
C SER A 408 0.42 9.25 12.39
N ASP A 409 0.63 7.99 12.81
CA ASP A 409 0.72 7.62 14.24
C ASP A 409 1.91 8.31 14.95
N PHE A 410 2.96 8.67 14.18
CA PHE A 410 4.17 9.39 14.62
C PHE A 410 4.16 10.88 14.27
N ALA A 411 3.15 11.34 13.52
CA ALA A 411 3.06 12.73 13.08
C ALA A 411 2.59 13.66 14.21
N HIS A 412 3.11 14.88 14.18
CA HIS A 412 2.67 15.99 15.02
C HIS A 412 1.71 16.90 14.24
N VAL A 413 1.91 16.99 12.92
CA VAL A 413 1.10 17.75 11.97
C VAL A 413 0.67 16.83 10.83
N PHE A 414 -0.62 16.87 10.49
CA PHE A 414 -1.16 16.26 9.28
C PHE A 414 -1.63 17.35 8.32
N LEU A 415 -1.12 17.30 7.09
CA LEU A 415 -1.48 18.22 6.01
C LEU A 415 -2.35 17.48 4.97
N PRO A 416 -3.63 17.85 4.78
CA PRO A 416 -4.52 17.15 3.86
C PRO A 416 -4.17 17.47 2.41
N ALA A 417 -3.71 16.46 1.68
CA ALA A 417 -3.38 16.59 0.26
C ALA A 417 -4.61 16.51 -0.64
N THR A 418 -4.56 17.22 -1.76
CA THR A 418 -5.44 16.99 -2.90
C THR A 418 -5.13 15.65 -3.55
N THR A 419 -6.17 15.06 -4.13
CA THR A 419 -6.03 14.05 -5.18
C THR A 419 -5.73 14.74 -6.52
N PHE A 420 -5.17 14.00 -7.48
CA PHE A 420 -4.91 14.53 -8.83
C PHE A 420 -6.15 15.07 -9.58
N LEU A 421 -7.36 14.82 -9.09
CA LEU A 421 -8.61 15.32 -9.68
C LEU A 421 -8.99 16.71 -9.17
N GLU A 422 -8.20 17.28 -8.27
CA GLU A 422 -8.42 18.56 -7.59
C GLU A 422 -7.27 19.56 -7.81
N GLU A 423 -6.22 19.17 -8.54
CA GLU A 423 -5.02 19.99 -8.76
C GLU A 423 -4.63 20.08 -10.22
N THR A 424 -3.80 21.08 -10.51
CA THR A 424 -3.20 21.33 -11.83
C THR A 424 -1.75 20.87 -11.80
N ASP A 425 -1.34 20.03 -12.74
CA ASP A 425 0.05 19.60 -12.90
C ASP A 425 0.28 18.96 -14.29
N VAL A 426 1.48 18.42 -14.50
CA VAL A 426 1.85 17.63 -15.68
C VAL A 426 2.40 16.27 -15.22
N MET A 427 1.98 15.20 -15.90
CA MET A 427 2.36 13.83 -15.58
C MET A 427 3.14 13.19 -16.71
N ALA A 428 4.28 12.60 -16.38
CA ALA A 428 5.11 11.80 -17.26
C ALA A 428 5.05 10.33 -16.84
N SER A 429 5.24 9.44 -17.79
CA SER A 429 5.23 8.00 -17.55
C SER A 429 6.63 7.42 -17.47
N TYR A 430 6.79 6.38 -16.65
CA TYR A 430 8.00 5.56 -16.64
C TYR A 430 7.83 4.24 -17.43
N GLY A 431 6.71 4.08 -18.14
CA GLY A 431 6.48 2.96 -19.06
C GLY A 431 6.26 3.36 -20.52
N HIS A 432 6.18 4.66 -20.83
CA HIS A 432 6.08 5.21 -22.18
C HIS A 432 6.56 6.67 -22.25
N ASN A 433 6.79 7.18 -23.45
CA ASN A 433 7.27 8.54 -23.76
C ASN A 433 6.15 9.58 -23.98
N TYR A 434 4.99 9.41 -23.32
CA TYR A 434 3.94 10.42 -23.39
C TYR A 434 3.88 11.21 -22.08
N VAL A 435 3.63 12.51 -22.22
CA VAL A 435 3.37 13.45 -21.14
C VAL A 435 1.92 13.90 -21.26
N GLY A 436 1.18 13.88 -20.17
CA GLY A 436 -0.25 14.21 -20.15
C GLY A 436 -0.59 15.28 -19.11
N PRO A 437 -1.73 15.99 -19.29
CA PRO A 437 -2.18 16.99 -18.34
C PRO A 437 -2.73 16.33 -17.07
N VAL A 438 -2.50 16.98 -15.93
CA VAL A 438 -3.29 16.77 -14.72
C VAL A 438 -4.15 18.02 -14.56
N ASN A 439 -5.40 17.94 -15.01
CA ASN A 439 -6.35 19.05 -14.90
C ASN A 439 -7.29 18.82 -13.71
N PRO A 440 -7.63 19.88 -12.96
CA PRO A 440 -8.59 19.79 -11.87
C PRO A 440 -9.99 19.55 -12.44
N ALA A 441 -10.58 18.40 -12.12
CA ALA A 441 -11.96 18.09 -12.48
C ALA A 441 -12.95 18.81 -11.56
N ILE A 442 -12.64 18.84 -10.27
CA ILE A 442 -13.43 19.45 -9.19
C ILE A 442 -12.56 20.42 -8.38
N ALA A 443 -13.20 21.28 -7.58
CA ALA A 443 -12.48 22.03 -6.56
C ALA A 443 -11.95 21.07 -5.47
N PRO A 444 -10.86 21.42 -4.76
CA PRO A 444 -10.40 20.67 -3.60
C PRO A 444 -11.53 20.40 -2.61
N VAL A 445 -11.67 19.13 -2.19
CA VAL A 445 -12.65 18.76 -1.18
C VAL A 445 -12.20 19.28 0.19
N GLY A 446 -13.09 20.01 0.87
CA GLY A 446 -12.80 20.65 2.15
C GLY A 446 -11.71 21.72 2.02
N GLN A 447 -10.66 21.61 2.82
CA GLN A 447 -9.50 22.50 2.83
C GLN A 447 -8.23 21.82 2.31
N CYS A 448 -8.35 20.73 1.55
CA CYS A 448 -7.20 20.09 0.91
C CYS A 448 -6.41 21.08 0.04
N LYS A 449 -5.08 20.92 0.01
CA LYS A 449 -4.18 21.67 -0.88
C LYS A 449 -3.26 20.70 -1.61
N SER A 450 -2.83 21.08 -2.82
CA SER A 450 -1.72 20.37 -3.46
C SER A 450 -0.44 20.64 -2.68
N GLU A 451 0.47 19.67 -2.67
CA GLU A 451 1.76 19.83 -1.99
C GLU A 451 2.50 21.07 -2.49
N PHE A 452 2.45 21.37 -3.80
CA PHE A 452 2.97 22.62 -4.34
C PHE A 452 2.37 23.85 -3.65
N ARG A 453 1.03 23.90 -3.51
CA ARG A 453 0.35 25.00 -2.79
C ARG A 453 0.73 25.06 -1.31
N MET A 454 0.96 23.92 -0.65
CA MET A 454 1.47 23.89 0.73
C MET A 454 2.85 24.55 0.83
N PHE A 455 3.79 24.18 -0.04
CA PHE A 455 5.13 24.78 -0.06
C PHE A 455 5.12 26.25 -0.52
N TYR A 456 4.24 26.61 -1.46
CA TYR A 456 4.03 28.00 -1.90
C TYR A 456 3.62 28.90 -0.73
N GLU A 457 2.69 28.43 0.10
CA GLU A 457 2.25 29.18 1.28
C GLU A 457 3.28 29.15 2.42
N LEU A 458 3.97 28.02 2.61
CA LEU A 458 5.06 27.92 3.58
C LEU A 458 6.22 28.88 3.23
N ALA A 459 6.54 29.03 1.94
CA ALA A 459 7.61 29.91 1.46
C ALA A 459 7.42 31.38 1.83
N ALA A 460 6.18 31.85 2.05
CA ALA A 460 5.93 33.22 2.52
C ALA A 460 6.57 33.52 3.88
N ARG A 461 6.92 32.50 4.67
CA ARG A 461 7.54 32.65 5.99
C ARG A 461 9.07 32.74 5.93
N PHE A 462 9.66 32.78 4.73
CA PHE A 462 11.11 32.76 4.50
C PHE A 462 11.59 33.86 3.53
N PRO A 463 12.86 34.30 3.62
CA PRO A 463 13.39 35.37 2.76
C PRO A 463 13.43 35.03 1.26
N PHE A 464 13.38 33.75 0.89
CA PHE A 464 13.36 33.31 -0.51
C PHE A 464 11.95 33.27 -1.13
N ALA A 465 10.94 33.83 -0.44
CA ALA A 465 9.53 33.82 -0.87
C ALA A 465 9.35 34.20 -2.34
N ASP A 466 9.93 35.31 -2.78
CA ASP A 466 9.77 35.84 -4.15
C ASP A 466 10.35 34.90 -5.22
N ARG A 467 11.36 34.09 -4.86
CA ARG A 467 11.97 33.12 -5.76
C ARG A 467 11.12 31.87 -5.93
N PHE A 468 10.37 31.47 -4.90
CA PHE A 468 9.55 30.25 -4.91
C PHE A 468 8.09 30.52 -5.31
N ARG A 469 7.53 31.66 -4.90
CA ARG A 469 6.10 31.99 -5.03
C ARG A 469 5.73 32.52 -6.42
N LYS A 470 6.02 31.73 -7.45
CA LYS A 470 5.48 31.90 -8.81
C LYS A 470 4.16 31.14 -8.97
N SER A 471 3.35 31.50 -9.96
CA SER A 471 2.11 30.76 -10.26
C SER A 471 2.41 29.33 -10.73
N GLU A 472 1.43 28.43 -10.60
CA GLU A 472 1.53 27.06 -11.13
C GLU A 472 1.85 27.07 -12.64
N GLU A 473 1.19 27.95 -13.40
CA GLU A 473 1.43 28.16 -14.83
C GLU A 473 2.88 28.57 -15.14
N GLN A 474 3.44 29.50 -14.37
CA GLN A 474 4.83 29.94 -14.54
C GLN A 474 5.81 28.79 -14.25
N TRP A 475 5.59 28.05 -13.15
CA TRP A 475 6.45 26.92 -12.82
C TRP A 475 6.33 25.78 -13.82
N LEU A 476 5.14 25.44 -14.29
CA LEU A 476 4.95 24.41 -15.31
C LEU A 476 5.61 24.80 -16.63
N ARG A 477 5.56 26.09 -17.01
CA ARG A 477 6.31 26.59 -18.17
C ARG A 477 7.81 26.37 -18.01
N GLU A 478 8.38 26.70 -16.85
CA GLU A 478 9.83 26.53 -16.59
C GLU A 478 10.24 25.05 -16.47
N LEU A 479 9.50 24.25 -15.69
CA LEU A 479 9.79 22.83 -15.47
C LEU A 479 9.63 22.00 -16.75
N CYS A 480 8.63 22.31 -17.57
CA CYS A 480 8.38 21.58 -18.81
C CYS A 480 9.09 22.22 -20.01
N ALA A 481 10.04 23.15 -19.81
CA ALA A 481 10.83 23.73 -20.90
C ALA A 481 11.41 22.67 -21.86
N PRO A 482 11.97 21.53 -21.39
CA PRO A 482 12.44 20.46 -22.29
C PRO A 482 11.34 19.81 -23.14
N VAL A 483 10.08 19.84 -22.69
CA VAL A 483 8.90 19.36 -23.44
C VAL A 483 8.54 20.36 -24.54
N TRP A 484 8.57 21.65 -24.21
CA TRP A 484 8.24 22.74 -25.15
C TRP A 484 9.29 22.88 -26.26
N GLU A 485 10.57 22.68 -25.93
CA GLU A 485 11.67 22.66 -26.90
C GLU A 485 11.52 21.56 -27.95
N GLN A 486 10.78 20.49 -27.65
CA GLN A 486 10.44 19.40 -28.58
C GLN A 486 9.16 19.66 -29.39
N GLY A 487 8.55 20.84 -29.25
CA GLY A 487 7.32 21.21 -29.95
C GLY A 487 6.03 20.95 -29.17
N GLY A 488 6.11 20.60 -27.89
CA GLY A 488 4.95 20.61 -27.00
C GLY A 488 4.42 22.05 -26.81
N ASP A 489 3.13 22.18 -26.54
CA ASP A 489 2.49 23.48 -26.30
C ASP A 489 1.67 23.43 -24.98
N PRO A 490 1.85 24.39 -24.04
CA PRO A 490 1.13 24.40 -22.78
C PRO A 490 -0.39 24.38 -22.93
N ASP A 491 -0.95 25.15 -23.87
CA ASP A 491 -2.40 25.26 -24.05
C ASP A 491 -2.99 23.98 -24.64
N THR A 492 -2.27 23.34 -25.56
CA THR A 492 -2.66 22.08 -26.19
C THR A 492 -2.50 20.90 -25.23
N LEU A 493 -1.46 20.88 -24.39
CA LEU A 493 -1.23 19.81 -23.41
C LEU A 493 -2.41 19.70 -22.43
N THR A 494 -3.14 20.78 -22.15
CA THR A 494 -4.37 20.70 -21.32
C THR A 494 -5.48 19.85 -21.94
N LYS A 495 -5.42 19.56 -23.24
CA LYS A 495 -6.47 18.86 -24.00
C LYS A 495 -6.04 17.48 -24.44
N GLU A 496 -4.75 17.23 -24.62
CA GLU A 496 -4.25 15.94 -25.11
C GLU A 496 -2.84 15.63 -24.61
N ALA A 497 -2.45 14.36 -24.70
CA ALA A 497 -1.11 13.94 -24.33
C ALA A 497 -0.10 14.29 -25.44
N PHE A 498 1.05 14.83 -25.06
CA PHE A 498 2.17 15.09 -25.96
C PHE A 498 3.13 13.89 -25.98
N ARG A 499 3.63 13.55 -27.17
CA ARG A 499 4.63 12.49 -27.34
C ARG A 499 6.02 13.10 -27.42
N LEU A 500 6.89 12.73 -26.49
CA LEU A 500 8.29 13.15 -26.49
C LEU A 500 9.05 12.46 -27.63
N ASP A 501 10.06 13.15 -28.14
CA ASP A 501 11.04 12.55 -29.03
C ASP A 501 11.86 11.52 -28.23
N ALA A 502 11.60 10.26 -28.52
CA ALA A 502 12.30 9.12 -27.97
C ALA A 502 12.43 8.06 -29.07
N PRO A 503 13.53 7.31 -29.11
CA PRO A 503 13.75 6.35 -30.18
C PRO A 503 12.68 5.26 -30.18
N MET A 504 12.06 5.02 -31.34
CA MET A 504 11.21 3.83 -31.55
C MET A 504 12.00 2.55 -31.28
N VAL A 505 13.23 2.51 -31.80
CA VAL A 505 14.19 1.41 -31.66
C VAL A 505 15.50 2.00 -31.12
N PRO A 506 15.80 1.87 -29.82
CA PRO A 506 17.06 2.32 -29.27
C PRO A 506 18.23 1.49 -29.81
N TYR A 507 19.40 2.14 -29.93
CA TYR A 507 20.65 1.51 -30.41
C TYR A 507 20.53 0.87 -31.81
N ALA A 508 19.68 1.41 -32.69
CA ALA A 508 19.47 0.88 -34.04
C ALA A 508 20.75 0.89 -34.90
N ASP A 509 21.65 1.83 -34.64
CA ASP A 509 22.99 1.95 -35.24
C ASP A 509 24.04 1.04 -34.58
N LYS A 510 23.65 0.26 -33.56
CA LYS A 510 24.52 -0.57 -32.71
C LYS A 510 25.62 0.21 -32.01
N VAL A 511 25.39 1.50 -31.74
CA VAL A 511 26.24 2.34 -30.91
C VAL A 511 25.58 2.50 -29.54
N PHE A 512 26.34 2.20 -28.50
CA PHE A 512 25.88 2.26 -27.12
C PHE A 512 26.58 3.41 -26.39
N PRO A 513 25.87 4.20 -25.56
CA PRO A 513 26.45 5.29 -24.76
C PRO A 513 27.36 4.80 -23.62
N THR A 514 28.13 3.73 -23.85
CA THR A 514 29.22 3.28 -22.98
C THR A 514 30.52 3.99 -23.38
N PRO A 515 31.54 4.03 -22.49
CA PRO A 515 32.84 4.59 -22.85
C PRO A 515 33.49 3.98 -24.11
N SER A 516 33.13 2.75 -24.47
CA SER A 516 33.65 2.04 -25.65
C SER A 516 32.83 2.24 -26.93
N GLY A 517 31.63 2.82 -26.84
CA GLY A 517 30.64 2.83 -27.93
C GLY A 517 29.95 1.48 -28.19
N LYS A 518 30.28 0.43 -27.41
CA LYS A 518 29.84 -0.97 -27.59
C LYS A 518 29.06 -1.50 -26.40
N PHE A 519 28.29 -2.57 -26.60
CA PHE A 519 27.64 -3.32 -25.54
C PHE A 519 28.68 -3.98 -24.61
N GLN A 520 28.46 -3.92 -23.29
CA GLN A 520 29.39 -4.45 -22.29
C GLN A 520 28.85 -5.75 -21.69
N PHE A 521 29.48 -6.88 -22.01
CA PHE A 521 29.14 -8.14 -21.34
C PHE A 521 29.57 -8.15 -19.87
N LEU A 522 28.89 -8.96 -19.06
CA LEU A 522 29.35 -9.31 -17.71
C LEU A 522 30.70 -10.04 -17.79
N THR A 523 31.69 -9.55 -17.06
CA THR A 523 33.06 -10.10 -17.07
C THR A 523 33.43 -10.87 -15.78
N ASP A 524 32.58 -10.82 -14.77
CA ASP A 524 32.76 -11.55 -13.51
C ASP A 524 31.42 -12.04 -12.98
N PHE A 525 31.40 -13.24 -12.41
CA PHE A 525 30.21 -13.84 -11.84
C PHE A 525 30.60 -14.82 -10.74
N ASP A 526 30.18 -14.50 -9.51
CA ASP A 526 30.30 -15.43 -8.38
C ASP A 526 28.93 -16.04 -8.05
N PRO A 527 28.70 -17.33 -8.34
CA PRO A 527 27.44 -18.01 -8.03
C PRO A 527 27.18 -18.15 -6.53
N SER A 528 28.18 -17.97 -5.66
CA SER A 528 28.02 -18.04 -4.19
C SER A 528 27.15 -16.93 -3.63
N HIS A 529 27.03 -15.80 -4.35
CA HIS A 529 26.15 -14.69 -4.03
C HIS A 529 24.65 -15.01 -4.20
N ILE A 530 24.31 -16.16 -4.81
CA ILE A 530 22.93 -16.61 -5.00
C ILE A 530 22.78 -18.00 -4.34
N PRO A 531 22.83 -18.05 -3.00
CA PRO A 531 22.87 -19.31 -2.27
C PRO A 531 21.58 -20.11 -2.46
N ASP A 532 21.66 -21.39 -2.15
CA ASP A 532 20.47 -22.23 -2.00
C ASP A 532 19.64 -21.77 -0.77
N PRO A 533 18.32 -22.05 -0.75
CA PRO A 533 17.47 -21.67 0.37
C PRO A 533 17.97 -22.25 1.71
N ASP A 534 17.88 -21.45 2.76
CA ASP A 534 18.13 -21.88 4.13
C ASP A 534 17.11 -22.96 4.53
N PRO A 535 17.52 -24.17 4.96
CA PRO A 535 16.61 -25.21 5.39
C PRO A 535 15.66 -24.80 6.53
N ASP A 536 16.08 -23.89 7.42
CA ASP A 536 15.26 -23.38 8.53
C ASP A 536 14.21 -22.36 8.05
N TYR A 537 14.51 -21.66 6.95
CA TYR A 537 13.65 -20.66 6.31
C TYR A 537 13.50 -20.95 4.80
N PRO A 538 12.85 -22.07 4.43
CA PRO A 538 12.94 -22.64 3.08
C PRO A 538 12.14 -21.87 2.02
N TYR A 539 11.31 -20.89 2.43
CA TYR A 539 10.48 -20.12 1.51
C TYR A 539 11.03 -18.71 1.33
N ARG A 540 11.01 -18.20 0.10
CA ARG A 540 11.18 -16.76 -0.16
C ARG A 540 9.81 -16.07 -0.13
N LEU A 541 9.67 -15.06 0.71
CA LEU A 541 8.47 -14.22 0.77
C LEU A 541 8.48 -13.21 -0.38
N LEU A 542 7.58 -13.40 -1.34
CA LEU A 542 7.39 -12.50 -2.47
C LEU A 542 6.17 -11.59 -2.21
N THR A 543 6.43 -10.34 -1.81
CA THR A 543 5.41 -9.29 -1.69
C THR A 543 5.16 -8.66 -3.07
N ILE A 544 4.13 -9.14 -3.76
CA ILE A 544 3.80 -8.77 -5.14
C ILE A 544 2.85 -7.57 -5.21
N ALA A 545 2.80 -6.92 -6.37
CA ALA A 545 1.90 -5.80 -6.60
C ALA A 545 0.42 -6.28 -6.65
N PRO A 546 -0.46 -5.73 -5.81
CA PRO A 546 -1.87 -6.10 -5.77
C PRO A 546 -2.62 -5.62 -7.01
N HIS A 547 -3.70 -6.33 -7.34
CA HIS A 547 -4.55 -5.96 -8.47
C HIS A 547 -5.46 -4.76 -8.15
N GLY A 548 -6.02 -4.73 -6.93
CA GLY A 548 -7.10 -3.82 -6.52
C GLY A 548 -6.67 -2.48 -5.90
N TYR A 549 -5.41 -2.33 -5.50
CA TYR A 549 -4.87 -1.13 -4.86
C TYR A 549 -3.37 -0.94 -5.21
N ILE A 550 -2.76 0.18 -4.84
CA ILE A 550 -1.31 0.43 -4.98
C ILE A 550 -0.71 0.54 -3.58
N CYS A 551 0.31 -0.26 -3.29
CA CYS A 551 1.11 -0.14 -2.07
C CYS A 551 0.22 0.05 -0.83
N SER A 552 0.46 1.08 -0.03
CA SER A 552 -0.29 1.40 1.19
C SER A 552 -1.51 2.29 0.99
N GLU A 553 -1.94 2.55 -0.25
CA GLU A 553 -3.11 3.37 -0.54
C GLU A 553 -4.42 2.60 -0.34
N ARG A 554 -4.73 2.34 0.93
CA ARG A 554 -5.95 1.72 1.45
C ARG A 554 -6.45 2.55 2.63
N THR A 555 -7.63 2.25 3.14
CA THR A 555 -8.09 2.78 4.43
C THR A 555 -8.05 1.69 5.51
N MET A 556 -8.30 2.04 6.77
CA MET A 556 -8.32 1.03 7.83
C MET A 556 -9.44 0.01 7.59
N ALA A 557 -10.62 0.47 7.14
CA ALA A 557 -11.76 -0.40 6.86
C ALA A 557 -11.51 -1.38 5.70
N ASP A 558 -10.67 -1.02 4.74
CA ASP A 558 -10.30 -1.90 3.60
C ASP A 558 -9.51 -3.15 4.02
N HIS A 559 -8.97 -3.21 5.24
CA HIS A 559 -8.14 -4.32 5.69
C HIS A 559 -8.96 -5.46 6.30
N GLU A 560 -8.73 -6.66 5.79
CA GLU A 560 -9.12 -7.92 6.44
C GLU A 560 -8.47 -8.05 7.83
N PRO A 561 -8.96 -8.95 8.71
CA PRO A 561 -8.34 -9.16 10.02
C PRO A 561 -6.83 -9.49 9.96
N LEU A 562 -6.43 -10.28 8.95
CA LEU A 562 -5.05 -10.75 8.75
C LEU A 562 -4.63 -10.61 7.28
N PRO A 563 -3.34 -10.43 6.99
CA PRO A 563 -2.83 -10.50 5.62
C PRO A 563 -3.02 -11.92 5.07
N VAL A 564 -3.18 -12.05 3.76
CA VAL A 564 -3.27 -13.35 3.08
C VAL A 564 -1.90 -13.73 2.55
N VAL A 565 -1.46 -14.96 2.84
CA VAL A 565 -0.27 -15.57 2.26
C VAL A 565 -0.63 -16.81 1.46
N ARG A 566 0.06 -17.03 0.35
CA ARG A 566 -0.21 -18.10 -0.61
C ARG A 566 0.95 -19.08 -0.63
N LEU A 567 0.66 -20.36 -0.45
CA LEU A 567 1.63 -21.45 -0.40
C LEU A 567 1.20 -22.58 -1.35
N ALA A 568 2.19 -23.27 -1.92
CA ALA A 568 1.97 -24.43 -2.77
C ALA A 568 1.17 -25.53 -2.03
N ALA A 569 0.24 -26.18 -2.75
CA ALA A 569 -0.55 -27.29 -2.21
C ALA A 569 0.29 -28.44 -1.66
N SER A 570 1.38 -28.80 -2.34
CA SER A 570 2.32 -29.82 -1.88
C SER A 570 2.94 -29.46 -0.52
N GLU A 571 3.30 -28.20 -0.32
CA GLU A 571 3.95 -27.74 0.90
C GLU A 571 2.96 -27.56 2.06
N ALA A 572 1.74 -27.10 1.76
CA ALA A 572 0.66 -27.07 2.74
C ALA A 572 0.35 -28.49 3.25
N ALA A 573 0.21 -29.46 2.35
CA ALA A 573 0.00 -30.87 2.70
C ALA A 573 1.17 -31.44 3.53
N ARG A 574 2.42 -31.20 3.08
CA ARG A 574 3.63 -31.65 3.79
C ARG A 574 3.72 -31.13 5.22
N ARG A 575 3.19 -29.93 5.48
CA ARG A 575 3.20 -29.28 6.80
C ARG A 575 1.91 -29.43 7.60
N GLY A 576 0.90 -30.13 7.08
CA GLY A 576 -0.41 -30.24 7.73
C GLY A 576 -1.13 -28.89 7.88
N LEU A 577 -0.95 -27.99 6.92
CA LEU A 577 -1.59 -26.67 6.91
C LEU A 577 -2.88 -26.70 6.08
N GLU A 578 -3.93 -26.06 6.60
CA GLU A 578 -5.25 -26.04 5.98
C GLU A 578 -5.55 -24.69 5.31
N HIS A 579 -6.21 -24.74 4.15
CA HIS A 579 -6.69 -23.54 3.47
C HIS A 579 -7.65 -22.72 4.36
N GLY A 580 -7.51 -21.40 4.34
CA GLY A 580 -8.34 -20.46 5.10
C GLY A 580 -7.99 -20.38 6.58
N ARG A 581 -7.09 -21.22 7.10
CA ARG A 581 -6.66 -21.18 8.49
C ARG A 581 -5.57 -20.13 8.72
N PRO A 582 -5.54 -19.49 9.91
CA PRO A 582 -4.39 -18.71 10.33
C PRO A 582 -3.11 -19.55 10.39
N VAL A 583 -2.00 -18.96 9.98
CA VAL A 583 -0.65 -19.50 10.06
C VAL A 583 0.30 -18.45 10.61
N MET A 584 1.39 -18.88 11.24
CA MET A 584 2.46 -18.00 11.67
C MET A 584 3.57 -18.01 10.62
N VAL A 585 3.90 -16.83 10.10
CA VAL A 585 5.03 -16.62 9.19
C VAL A 585 6.18 -16.05 10.00
N LYS A 586 7.33 -16.72 9.99
CA LYS A 586 8.51 -16.35 10.78
C LYS A 586 9.70 -16.09 9.87
N SER A 587 10.47 -15.06 10.17
CA SER A 587 11.79 -14.78 9.60
C SER A 587 12.79 -14.58 10.75
N PRO A 588 14.10 -14.48 10.45
CA PRO A 588 15.09 -14.12 11.47
C PRO A 588 14.83 -12.77 12.16
N LEU A 589 14.06 -11.86 11.53
CA LEU A 589 13.77 -10.53 12.04
C LEU A 589 12.51 -10.48 12.91
N GLY A 590 11.57 -11.41 12.73
CA GLY A 590 10.33 -11.41 13.48
C GLY A 590 9.28 -12.35 12.94
N GLN A 591 8.03 -12.13 13.35
CA GLN A 591 6.90 -12.96 12.95
C GLN A 591 5.64 -12.15 12.68
N ALA A 592 4.77 -12.69 11.83
CA ALA A 592 3.46 -12.14 11.51
C ALA A 592 2.46 -13.27 11.29
N MET A 593 1.25 -13.08 11.79
CA MET A 593 0.17 -14.00 11.51
C MET A 593 -0.50 -13.64 10.17
N ALA A 594 -0.90 -14.66 9.43
CA ALA A 594 -1.55 -14.51 8.13
C ALA A 594 -2.62 -15.58 7.94
N THR A 595 -3.62 -15.30 7.10
CA THR A 595 -4.55 -16.32 6.61
C THR A 595 -3.89 -17.07 5.45
N LEU A 596 -3.80 -18.40 5.56
CA LEU A 596 -3.24 -19.23 4.50
C LEU A 596 -4.24 -19.41 3.36
N ARG A 597 -3.79 -19.18 2.13
CA ARG A 597 -4.44 -19.64 0.91
C ARG A 597 -3.55 -20.69 0.25
N VAL A 598 -4.05 -21.90 0.17
CA VAL A 598 -3.39 -22.98 -0.57
C VAL A 598 -3.65 -22.79 -2.07
N GLU A 599 -2.59 -22.83 -2.89
CA GLU A 599 -2.63 -22.58 -4.33
C GLU A 599 -1.97 -23.73 -5.11
N GLU A 600 -2.71 -24.30 -6.07
CA GLU A 600 -2.19 -25.28 -7.01
C GLU A 600 -1.29 -24.62 -8.05
N GLY A 601 -0.16 -25.27 -8.35
CA GLY A 601 0.82 -24.77 -9.34
C GLY A 601 1.69 -23.59 -8.88
N LEU A 602 1.56 -23.13 -7.64
CA LEU A 602 2.56 -22.24 -7.02
C LEU A 602 3.83 -23.06 -6.71
N ARG A 603 5.01 -22.46 -6.92
CA ARG A 603 6.28 -23.15 -6.63
C ARG A 603 6.41 -23.52 -5.14
N PRO A 604 7.00 -24.68 -4.81
CA PRO A 604 7.21 -25.10 -3.42
C PRO A 604 8.12 -24.19 -2.59
N ASP A 605 9.02 -23.43 -3.21
CA ASP A 605 10.00 -22.55 -2.53
C ASP A 605 9.52 -21.10 -2.33
N VAL A 606 8.25 -20.82 -2.62
CA VAL A 606 7.66 -19.47 -2.59
C VAL A 606 6.53 -19.37 -1.57
N LEU A 607 6.56 -18.29 -0.78
CA LEU A 607 5.38 -17.77 -0.07
C LEU A 607 5.00 -16.44 -0.71
N ALA A 608 3.83 -16.32 -1.33
CA ALA A 608 3.43 -15.10 -2.02
C ALA A 608 2.37 -14.30 -1.25
N ALA A 609 2.51 -12.99 -1.18
CA ALA A 609 1.55 -12.09 -0.53
C ALA A 609 1.40 -10.78 -1.30
N ASP A 610 0.30 -10.08 -1.12
CA ASP A 610 0.15 -8.72 -1.66
C ASP A 610 0.92 -7.72 -0.79
N ARG A 611 1.66 -6.79 -1.42
CA ARG A 611 2.41 -5.75 -0.69
C ARG A 611 1.51 -4.63 -0.17
N GLY A 612 1.99 -3.91 0.85
CA GLY A 612 1.48 -2.60 1.26
C GLY A 612 0.30 -2.59 2.24
N GLY A 613 0.00 -3.68 2.94
CA GLY A 613 -0.98 -3.62 4.03
C GLY A 613 -0.41 -2.92 5.28
N TRP A 614 -1.24 -2.14 5.97
CA TRP A 614 -0.82 -1.31 7.10
C TRP A 614 -0.35 -2.14 8.31
N THR A 615 0.68 -1.65 8.98
CA THR A 615 1.25 -2.28 10.18
C THR A 615 0.22 -2.30 11.31
N LYS A 616 -0.48 -1.19 11.54
CA LYS A 616 -1.51 -1.05 12.58
C LYS A 616 -2.78 -1.87 12.31
N ALA A 617 -3.00 -2.27 11.07
CA ALA A 617 -4.04 -3.21 10.66
C ALA A 617 -3.63 -4.68 10.80
N GLY A 618 -2.39 -4.98 11.19
CA GLY A 618 -1.85 -6.33 11.30
C GLY A 618 -1.25 -6.88 9.99
N HIS A 619 -1.16 -6.09 8.92
CA HIS A 619 -0.72 -6.54 7.59
C HIS A 619 0.74 -6.20 7.24
N GLY A 620 1.47 -5.51 8.13
CA GLY A 620 2.83 -5.01 7.88
C GLY A 620 3.89 -6.12 7.76
N LEU A 621 3.90 -6.84 6.63
CA LEU A 621 4.83 -7.94 6.32
C LEU A 621 6.28 -7.47 6.17
N ASN A 622 6.52 -6.18 5.92
CA ASN A 622 7.87 -5.61 5.86
C ASN A 622 8.61 -5.67 7.22
N ARG A 623 7.93 -6.00 8.33
CA ARG A 623 8.57 -6.37 9.61
C ARG A 623 9.38 -7.66 9.54
N LEU A 624 9.10 -8.50 8.55
CA LEU A 624 9.83 -9.75 8.31
C LEU A 624 11.05 -9.52 7.40
N THR A 625 11.09 -8.39 6.70
CA THR A 625 12.09 -8.06 5.67
C THR A 625 13.25 -7.29 6.28
N ARG A 626 14.46 -7.82 6.10
CA ARG A 626 15.71 -7.13 6.49
C ARG A 626 15.91 -5.87 5.65
N ASP A 627 16.46 -4.84 6.28
CA ASP A 627 16.89 -3.63 5.61
C ASP A 627 18.25 -3.87 4.92
N LEU A 628 18.22 -3.97 3.59
CA LEU A 628 19.37 -4.22 2.73
C LEU A 628 19.32 -3.30 1.52
N ALA A 629 20.49 -3.05 0.93
CA ALA A 629 20.60 -2.38 -0.36
C ALA A 629 21.19 -3.36 -1.39
N SER A 630 20.66 -3.33 -2.60
CA SER A 630 21.26 -4.02 -3.75
C SER A 630 22.66 -3.48 -4.05
N ARG A 631 23.54 -4.37 -4.53
CA ARG A 631 24.94 -4.04 -4.82
C ARG A 631 25.12 -3.00 -5.92
N VAL A 632 24.17 -2.94 -6.85
CA VAL A 632 24.13 -1.99 -7.97
C VAL A 632 22.81 -1.24 -7.93
N GLY A 633 22.87 0.09 -7.99
CA GLY A 633 21.69 0.96 -8.10
C GLY A 633 20.96 1.31 -6.81
N ASN A 634 21.44 0.86 -5.64
CA ASN A 634 20.90 1.26 -4.33
C ASN A 634 19.38 1.03 -4.18
N GLY A 635 18.84 -0.01 -4.81
CA GLY A 635 17.46 -0.47 -4.64
C GLY A 635 17.26 -1.41 -3.44
N THR A 636 16.01 -1.67 -3.04
CA THR A 636 15.67 -2.51 -1.87
C THR A 636 15.38 -3.98 -2.23
N PRO A 637 16.18 -4.95 -1.74
CA PRO A 637 15.99 -6.38 -1.98
C PRO A 637 14.87 -7.06 -1.17
N TYR A 638 13.59 -6.72 -1.41
CA TYR A 638 12.48 -7.31 -0.64
C TYR A 638 12.38 -8.85 -0.75
N TYR A 639 12.82 -9.45 -1.85
CA TYR A 639 12.74 -10.89 -2.09
C TYR A 639 13.93 -11.65 -1.47
N GLU A 640 14.81 -10.96 -0.74
CA GLU A 640 15.76 -11.56 0.19
C GLU A 640 15.11 -11.98 1.53
N THR A 641 13.79 -11.83 1.66
CA THR A 641 13.05 -12.24 2.85
C THR A 641 12.85 -13.75 2.87
N ALA A 642 13.72 -14.47 3.60
CA ALA A 642 13.57 -15.89 3.88
C ALA A 642 12.61 -16.11 5.05
N VAL A 643 11.67 -17.04 4.91
CA VAL A 643 10.63 -17.33 5.91
C VAL A 643 10.36 -18.82 6.05
N THR A 644 9.78 -19.19 7.19
CA THR A 644 9.11 -20.48 7.42
C THR A 644 7.67 -20.24 7.83
N VAL A 645 6.81 -21.23 7.57
CA VAL A 645 5.38 -21.18 7.90
C VAL A 645 5.05 -22.33 8.84
N CYS A 646 4.41 -22.00 9.95
CA CYS A 646 3.99 -22.96 10.96
C CYS A 646 2.48 -22.87 11.21
N PRO A 647 1.84 -24.00 11.58
CA PRO A 647 0.45 -23.96 12.02
C PRO A 647 0.32 -23.07 13.24
N VAL A 648 -0.80 -22.38 13.30
CA VAL A 648 -1.29 -21.76 14.52
C VAL A 648 -2.05 -22.83 15.32
N PRO A 649 -1.94 -22.87 16.67
CA PRO A 649 -2.74 -23.77 17.49
C PRO A 649 -4.25 -23.67 17.16
N LYS A 650 -5.02 -24.76 17.31
CA LYS A 650 -6.47 -24.79 16.99
C LYS A 650 -7.31 -23.80 17.80
N ASP A 651 -6.72 -23.30 18.87
CA ASP A 651 -7.18 -22.33 19.83
C ASP A 651 -6.63 -20.91 19.56
N GLY A 652 -5.82 -20.71 18.51
CA GLY A 652 -5.18 -19.43 18.16
C GLY A 652 -3.74 -19.32 18.68
N PRO A 653 -2.91 -18.37 18.22
CA PRO A 653 -1.52 -18.26 18.68
C PRO A 653 -1.39 -18.02 20.19
N ALA A 654 -2.39 -17.36 20.76
CA ALA A 654 -2.49 -17.12 22.20
C ALA A 654 -3.26 -18.22 22.95
N GLY A 655 -3.72 -19.27 22.25
CA GLY A 655 -4.55 -20.34 22.81
C GLY A 655 -5.95 -19.90 23.24
N ARG A 656 -6.44 -18.76 22.71
CA ARG A 656 -7.70 -18.13 23.11
C ARG A 656 -8.78 -18.23 22.05
N ARG A 657 -9.85 -18.96 22.34
CA ARG A 657 -11.05 -19.11 21.51
C ARG A 657 -12.15 -18.19 22.02
N ILE A 658 -12.63 -17.31 21.15
CA ILE A 658 -13.60 -16.28 21.54
C ILE A 658 -14.91 -16.53 20.80
N LEU A 659 -15.98 -16.83 21.54
CA LEU A 659 -17.31 -16.93 20.95
C LEU A 659 -17.82 -15.53 20.62
N VAL A 660 -18.26 -15.30 19.39
CA VAL A 660 -18.85 -14.04 18.94
C VAL A 660 -20.29 -14.31 18.54
N VAL A 661 -21.24 -13.65 19.21
CA VAL A 661 -22.67 -13.73 18.87
C VAL A 661 -23.04 -12.49 18.07
N GLN A 662 -23.39 -12.68 16.79
CA GLN A 662 -23.82 -11.61 15.89
C GLN A 662 -25.32 -11.69 15.64
N HIS A 663 -26.05 -10.63 16.00
CA HIS A 663 -27.51 -10.60 15.86
C HIS A 663 -28.01 -10.13 14.49
N SER A 664 -27.19 -9.39 13.74
CA SER A 664 -27.57 -8.81 12.45
C SER A 664 -26.34 -8.51 11.59
N ASP A 665 -26.49 -8.60 10.26
CA ASP A 665 -25.48 -8.10 9.32
C ASP A 665 -25.32 -6.58 9.34
N ARG A 666 -26.30 -5.88 9.92
CA ARG A 666 -26.24 -4.42 10.11
C ARG A 666 -25.34 -4.02 11.28
N ALA A 667 -24.95 -4.95 12.17
CA ALA A 667 -24.07 -4.69 13.31
C ALA A 667 -22.95 -5.74 13.35
N PRO A 668 -22.03 -5.72 12.37
CA PRO A 668 -20.90 -6.66 12.33
C PRO A 668 -19.87 -6.33 13.40
N GLY A 669 -19.02 -7.30 13.76
CA GLY A 669 -18.05 -7.16 14.85
C GLY A 669 -16.88 -6.19 14.61
N GLY A 670 -16.80 -5.58 13.41
CA GLY A 670 -15.89 -4.49 13.07
C GLY A 670 -14.45 -4.64 13.56
N ASP A 671 -13.84 -3.54 13.99
CA ASP A 671 -12.47 -3.48 14.48
C ASP A 671 -12.24 -4.21 15.81
N PHE A 672 -13.30 -4.45 16.60
CA PHE A 672 -13.16 -5.23 17.84
C PHE A 672 -12.82 -6.69 17.53
N VAL A 673 -13.61 -7.34 16.67
CA VAL A 673 -13.38 -8.73 16.26
C VAL A 673 -12.14 -8.86 15.37
N LYS A 674 -11.91 -7.91 14.45
CA LYS A 674 -10.64 -7.84 13.70
C LYS A 674 -9.45 -7.71 14.68
N GLY A 675 -9.57 -6.90 15.74
CA GLY A 675 -8.58 -6.71 16.79
C GLY A 675 -8.21 -7.99 17.55
N LEU A 676 -9.22 -8.79 17.91
CA LEU A 676 -9.02 -10.09 18.57
C LEU A 676 -8.15 -11.01 17.70
N ALA A 677 -8.50 -11.12 16.42
CA ALA A 677 -7.70 -11.89 15.47
C ALA A 677 -6.28 -11.33 15.36
N ARG A 678 -6.10 -10.00 15.21
CA ARG A 678 -4.76 -9.36 15.13
C ARG A 678 -3.86 -9.65 16.35
N LEU A 679 -4.45 -9.90 17.51
CA LEU A 679 -3.75 -10.24 18.76
C LEU A 679 -3.54 -11.75 18.98
N GLY A 680 -3.97 -12.59 18.04
CA GLY A 680 -3.78 -14.04 18.14
C GLY A 680 -4.88 -14.77 18.91
N ALA A 681 -6.06 -14.19 19.03
CA ALA A 681 -7.24 -14.96 19.41
C ALA A 681 -7.92 -15.58 18.16
N LEU A 682 -8.69 -16.64 18.37
CA LEU A 682 -9.54 -17.26 17.35
C LEU A 682 -11.00 -16.86 17.60
N PRO A 683 -11.53 -15.81 16.93
CA PRO A 683 -12.94 -15.50 16.99
C PRO A 683 -13.77 -16.52 16.21
N ILE A 684 -14.84 -17.01 16.82
CA ILE A 684 -15.81 -17.96 16.25
C ILE A 684 -17.17 -17.31 16.29
N THR A 685 -17.65 -16.85 15.13
CA THR A 685 -18.93 -16.15 15.01
C THR A 685 -20.08 -17.12 14.81
N VAL A 686 -21.12 -16.97 15.62
CA VAL A 686 -22.44 -17.59 15.44
C VAL A 686 -23.48 -16.50 15.22
N ALA A 687 -24.46 -16.76 14.36
CA ALA A 687 -25.58 -15.89 14.07
C ALA A 687 -26.92 -16.57 14.38
N PRO A 688 -27.37 -16.56 15.65
CA PRO A 688 -28.61 -17.24 16.05
C PRO A 688 -29.85 -16.76 15.30
N ALA A 689 -29.88 -15.47 14.94
CA ALA A 689 -30.96 -14.90 14.13
C ALA A 689 -31.05 -15.50 12.70
N ARG A 690 -30.01 -16.20 12.24
CA ARG A 690 -29.96 -16.95 10.97
C ARG A 690 -30.04 -18.47 11.16
N GLY A 691 -30.29 -18.93 12.38
CA GLY A 691 -30.46 -20.35 12.70
C GLY A 691 -29.20 -21.06 13.20
N ASP A 692 -28.08 -20.35 13.41
CA ASP A 692 -26.91 -20.96 14.06
C ASP A 692 -27.23 -21.30 15.53
N ALA A 693 -26.84 -22.50 15.97
CA ALA A 693 -27.07 -22.90 17.36
C ALA A 693 -26.13 -22.15 18.32
N LEU A 694 -26.69 -21.63 19.42
CA LEU A 694 -25.89 -21.17 20.55
C LEU A 694 -25.30 -22.38 21.29
N PRO A 695 -24.02 -22.34 21.70
CA PRO A 695 -23.46 -23.35 22.59
C PRO A 695 -24.24 -23.43 23.90
N ALA A 696 -24.46 -24.65 24.41
CA ALA A 696 -25.20 -24.87 25.65
C ALA A 696 -24.41 -24.48 26.91
N SER A 697 -23.08 -24.36 26.80
CA SER A 697 -22.18 -23.97 27.89
C SER A 697 -20.97 -23.19 27.36
N PRO A 698 -20.20 -22.53 28.24
CA PRO A 698 -18.96 -21.84 27.86
C PRO A 698 -17.84 -22.79 27.44
N GLU A 699 -17.96 -24.11 27.64
CA GLU A 699 -16.89 -25.08 27.39
C GLU A 699 -16.30 -24.94 25.98
N GLY A 700 -14.96 -24.91 25.91
CA GLY A 700 -14.23 -24.71 24.65
C GLY A 700 -14.07 -23.26 24.19
N PHE A 701 -14.48 -22.28 25.00
CA PHE A 701 -14.27 -20.85 24.75
C PHE A 701 -13.73 -20.13 25.99
N ASP A 702 -12.83 -19.18 25.79
CA ASP A 702 -12.17 -18.42 26.86
C ASP A 702 -12.86 -17.09 27.14
N ALA A 703 -13.65 -16.58 26.18
CA ALA A 703 -14.48 -15.39 26.34
C ALA A 703 -15.68 -15.39 25.40
N LEU A 704 -16.60 -14.47 25.67
CA LEU A 704 -17.80 -14.22 24.88
C LEU A 704 -17.87 -12.74 24.46
N VAL A 705 -18.12 -12.49 23.18
CA VAL A 705 -18.50 -11.18 22.65
C VAL A 705 -19.95 -11.25 22.17
N VAL A 706 -20.80 -10.36 22.64
CA VAL A 706 -22.19 -10.22 22.19
C VAL A 706 -22.33 -8.87 21.51
N LEU A 707 -22.60 -8.87 20.21
CA LEU A 707 -22.63 -7.66 19.39
C LEU A 707 -23.96 -6.90 19.50
N GLY A 708 -24.00 -5.72 18.88
CA GLY A 708 -25.22 -4.95 18.73
C GLY A 708 -26.24 -5.60 17.79
N GLY A 709 -27.41 -4.98 17.69
CA GLY A 709 -28.46 -5.39 16.75
C GLY A 709 -29.67 -4.46 16.83
N PRO A 710 -30.55 -4.47 15.81
CA PRO A 710 -31.76 -3.63 15.79
C PRO A 710 -32.88 -4.12 16.73
N GLN A 711 -32.67 -5.21 17.46
CA GLN A 711 -33.66 -5.81 18.35
C GLN A 711 -33.75 -5.08 19.69
N HIS A 712 -34.93 -5.15 20.33
CA HIS A 712 -35.13 -4.67 21.69
C HIS A 712 -34.80 -5.76 22.71
N ALA A 713 -33.93 -5.46 23.68
CA ALA A 713 -33.44 -6.44 24.65
C ALA A 713 -34.52 -7.05 25.57
N TYR A 714 -35.70 -6.41 25.66
CA TYR A 714 -36.85 -6.86 26.44
C TYR A 714 -37.87 -7.70 25.65
N ASP A 715 -37.72 -7.84 24.32
CA ASP A 715 -38.68 -8.53 23.47
C ASP A 715 -38.21 -9.96 23.09
N ASP A 716 -38.40 -10.90 24.03
CA ASP A 716 -38.08 -12.32 23.82
C ASP A 716 -38.96 -12.97 22.74
N ALA A 717 -40.16 -12.44 22.49
CA ALA A 717 -41.08 -12.99 21.50
C ALA A 717 -40.53 -12.74 20.08
N ALA A 718 -39.99 -11.54 19.84
CA ALA A 718 -39.31 -11.21 18.59
C ALA A 718 -37.92 -11.85 18.47
N SER A 719 -37.28 -12.22 19.59
CA SER A 719 -35.93 -12.76 19.65
C SER A 719 -35.83 -14.02 20.53
N PRO A 720 -36.31 -15.18 20.03
CA PRO A 720 -36.47 -16.38 20.85
C PRO A 720 -35.15 -16.99 21.36
N HIS A 721 -34.01 -16.59 20.81
CA HIS A 721 -32.68 -17.02 21.28
C HIS A 721 -32.18 -16.23 22.50
N PHE A 722 -32.80 -15.10 22.87
CA PHE A 722 -32.33 -14.26 23.98
C PHE A 722 -32.31 -14.98 25.33
N PRO A 723 -33.35 -15.70 25.78
CA PRO A 723 -33.30 -16.41 27.05
C PRO A 723 -32.09 -17.35 27.19
N ALA A 724 -31.82 -18.15 26.16
CA ALA A 724 -30.65 -19.03 26.12
C ALA A 724 -29.32 -18.27 26.11
N LEU A 725 -29.26 -17.12 25.45
CA LEU A 725 -28.09 -16.25 25.46
C LEU A 725 -27.84 -15.64 26.84
N LEU A 726 -28.89 -15.21 27.56
CA LEU A 726 -28.76 -14.70 28.92
C LEU A 726 -28.21 -15.79 29.87
N ASP A 727 -28.69 -17.02 29.73
CA ASP A 727 -28.15 -18.18 30.46
C ASP A 727 -26.68 -18.42 30.13
N LEU A 728 -26.31 -18.34 28.85
CA LEU A 728 -24.93 -18.50 28.41
C LEU A 728 -24.02 -17.40 28.98
N MET A 729 -24.45 -16.13 28.96
CA MET A 729 -23.69 -15.02 29.53
C MET A 729 -23.45 -15.20 31.03
N ARG A 730 -24.47 -15.63 31.79
CA ARG A 730 -24.32 -16.02 33.21
C ARG A 730 -23.33 -17.16 33.38
N ALA A 731 -23.37 -18.16 32.51
CA ALA A 731 -22.47 -19.30 32.59
C ALA A 731 -21.00 -18.90 32.33
N PHE A 732 -20.73 -18.00 31.38
CA PHE A 732 -19.38 -17.46 31.17
C PHE A 732 -18.87 -16.72 32.41
N ASP A 733 -19.69 -15.85 33.01
CA ASP A 733 -19.30 -15.11 34.22
C ASP A 733 -19.09 -16.05 35.43
N ALA A 734 -19.97 -17.05 35.63
CA ALA A 734 -19.83 -18.08 36.65
C ALA A 734 -18.53 -18.90 36.48
N ALA A 735 -18.11 -19.14 35.23
CA ALA A 735 -16.84 -19.77 34.90
C ALA A 735 -15.63 -18.81 34.98
N ARG A 736 -15.84 -17.55 35.40
CA ARG A 736 -14.85 -16.46 35.46
C ARG A 736 -14.22 -16.14 34.09
N ARG A 737 -14.97 -16.32 33.01
CA ARG A 737 -14.56 -16.02 31.64
C ARG A 737 -15.17 -14.68 31.22
N PRO A 738 -14.39 -13.73 30.69
CA PRO A 738 -14.88 -12.40 30.40
C PRO A 738 -15.95 -12.39 29.31
N VAL A 739 -16.93 -11.51 29.48
CA VAL A 739 -17.96 -11.19 28.48
C VAL A 739 -17.78 -9.74 28.04
N ALA A 740 -17.86 -9.47 26.75
CA ALA A 740 -17.97 -8.12 26.20
C ALA A 740 -19.33 -7.99 25.50
N GLY A 741 -20.26 -7.28 26.12
CA GLY A 741 -21.55 -6.91 25.52
C GLY A 741 -21.45 -5.53 24.89
N ILE A 742 -21.79 -5.41 23.60
CA ILE A 742 -21.73 -4.14 22.85
C ILE A 742 -23.15 -3.74 22.42
N CYS A 743 -23.56 -2.51 22.73
CA CYS A 743 -24.90 -1.96 22.49
C CYS A 743 -25.99 -2.91 23.01
N LEU A 744 -26.77 -3.56 22.15
CA LEU A 744 -27.71 -4.63 22.52
C LEU A 744 -27.07 -5.69 23.44
N GLY A 745 -25.82 -6.09 23.17
CA GLY A 745 -25.10 -7.02 24.03
C GLY A 745 -24.87 -6.49 25.46
N ALA A 746 -24.70 -5.19 25.64
CA ALA A 746 -24.58 -4.57 26.97
C ALA A 746 -25.91 -4.59 27.72
N GLN A 747 -27.01 -4.32 27.01
CA GLN A 747 -28.37 -4.40 27.54
C GLN A 747 -28.72 -5.83 27.97
N LEU A 748 -28.40 -6.82 27.14
CA LEU A 748 -28.58 -8.24 27.46
C LEU A 748 -27.68 -8.66 28.63
N LEU A 749 -26.45 -8.15 28.73
CA LEU A 749 -25.59 -8.42 29.89
C LEU A 749 -26.19 -7.86 31.17
N ALA A 750 -26.70 -6.63 31.14
CA ALA A 750 -27.39 -6.04 32.27
C ALA A 750 -28.58 -6.89 32.70
N ARG A 751 -29.40 -7.31 31.75
CA ARG A 751 -30.56 -8.20 31.97
C ARG A 751 -30.16 -9.58 32.51
N ALA A 752 -29.07 -10.17 32.02
CA ALA A 752 -28.57 -11.46 32.49
C ALA A 752 -28.22 -11.45 33.98
N HIS A 753 -27.79 -10.29 34.50
CA HIS A 753 -27.44 -10.06 35.91
C HIS A 753 -28.53 -9.34 36.72
N GLY A 754 -29.77 -9.28 36.23
CA GLY A 754 -30.92 -8.77 36.99
C GLY A 754 -31.20 -7.26 36.84
N GLY A 755 -30.53 -6.57 35.92
CA GLY A 755 -30.93 -5.25 35.47
C GLY A 755 -32.19 -5.31 34.60
N ARG A 756 -32.99 -4.23 34.60
CA ARG A 756 -34.13 -4.10 33.68
C ARG A 756 -33.72 -3.29 32.47
N THR A 757 -34.13 -3.71 31.29
CA THR A 757 -33.95 -2.97 30.03
C THR A 757 -35.24 -2.24 29.67
N TRP A 758 -35.15 -1.00 29.19
CA TRP A 758 -36.31 -0.13 28.96
C TRP A 758 -36.04 0.89 27.83
N PRO A 759 -37.08 1.30 27.09
CA PRO A 759 -36.94 2.32 26.05
C PRO A 759 -36.76 3.71 26.65
N MET A 760 -35.77 4.46 26.15
CA MET A 760 -35.44 5.82 26.63
C MET A 760 -36.44 6.89 26.20
N GLY A 761 -37.27 6.59 25.19
CA GLY A 761 -38.14 7.59 24.56
C GLY A 761 -37.40 8.59 23.66
N ARG A 762 -36.10 8.38 23.43
CA ARG A 762 -35.24 9.18 22.54
C ARG A 762 -34.11 8.33 21.98
N LEU A 763 -33.54 8.78 20.87
CA LEU A 763 -32.42 8.16 20.17
C LEU A 763 -31.11 8.87 20.51
N GLU A 764 -30.09 8.14 20.96
CA GLU A 764 -28.69 8.60 20.92
C GLU A 764 -28.06 8.11 19.61
N PHE A 765 -27.76 9.05 18.71
CA PHE A 765 -27.11 8.77 17.43
C PHE A 765 -25.87 9.65 17.20
N GLY A 766 -24.76 9.01 16.81
CA GLY A 766 -23.50 9.64 16.40
C GLY A 766 -22.37 9.55 17.41
N PHE A 767 -21.29 10.28 17.14
CA PHE A 767 -20.11 10.28 18.02
C PHE A 767 -20.29 11.25 19.20
N THR A 768 -20.55 10.72 20.39
CA THR A 768 -20.85 11.49 21.61
C THR A 768 -19.60 11.60 22.49
N ALA A 769 -19.53 12.67 23.29
CA ALA A 769 -18.50 12.81 24.32
C ALA A 769 -18.94 12.09 25.60
N LEU A 770 -18.09 11.21 26.11
CA LEU A 770 -18.37 10.39 27.29
C LEU A 770 -17.40 10.69 28.43
N ALA A 771 -17.84 10.42 29.67
CA ALA A 771 -17.04 10.67 30.86
C ALA A 771 -16.71 9.36 31.59
N ALA A 772 -15.41 9.12 31.83
CA ALA A 772 -14.97 8.02 32.69
C ALA A 772 -15.20 8.38 34.17
N THR A 773 -15.85 7.49 34.91
CA THR A 773 -16.03 7.63 36.37
C THR A 773 -14.69 7.47 37.10
N ALA A 774 -14.65 7.77 38.40
CA ALA A 774 -13.47 7.47 39.22
C ALA A 774 -13.11 5.98 39.18
N ALA A 775 -14.12 5.10 39.19
CA ALA A 775 -13.93 3.67 39.04
C ALA A 775 -13.43 3.30 37.62
N GLY A 776 -13.97 3.93 36.57
CA GLY A 776 -13.52 3.73 35.19
C GLY A 776 -12.06 4.09 34.95
N LYS A 777 -11.57 5.16 35.61
CA LYS A 777 -10.15 5.55 35.56
C LYS A 777 -9.22 4.55 36.25
N ALA A 778 -9.71 3.86 37.28
CA ALA A 778 -8.97 2.83 38.03
C ALA A 778 -9.17 1.42 37.47
N ASP A 779 -10.07 1.23 36.50
CA ASP A 779 -10.40 -0.09 35.97
C ASP A 779 -9.27 -0.63 35.06
N PRO A 780 -8.91 -1.92 35.17
CA PRO A 780 -7.77 -2.49 34.43
C PRO A 780 -7.94 -2.47 32.90
N VAL A 781 -9.18 -2.55 32.39
CA VAL A 781 -9.43 -2.53 30.94
C VAL A 781 -9.60 -1.11 30.46
N LEU A 782 -10.53 -0.37 31.10
CA LEU A 782 -10.87 0.97 30.64
C LEU A 782 -9.77 1.99 30.95
N GLY A 783 -9.19 1.95 32.16
CA GLY A 783 -8.15 2.88 32.59
C GLY A 783 -6.93 2.87 31.67
N ALA A 784 -6.55 1.69 31.18
CA ALA A 784 -5.45 1.52 30.21
C ALA A 784 -5.82 1.94 28.78
N ALA A 785 -7.12 2.05 28.45
CA ALA A 785 -7.59 2.54 27.17
C ALA A 785 -7.80 4.06 27.13
N LEU A 786 -7.75 4.75 28.27
CA LEU A 786 -7.90 6.20 28.35
C LEU A 786 -6.81 6.96 27.57
N PRO A 787 -7.11 8.20 27.13
CA PRO A 787 -8.34 8.96 27.37
C PRO A 787 -9.49 8.60 26.40
N LEU A 788 -10.76 8.66 26.86
CA LEU A 788 -11.97 8.34 26.06
C LEU A 788 -12.16 9.27 24.86
N PRO A 789 -12.14 8.78 23.61
CA PRO A 789 -12.50 9.60 22.46
C PRO A 789 -14.01 9.85 22.44
N ARG A 790 -14.49 10.58 21.43
CA ARG A 790 -15.91 10.52 21.10
C ARG A 790 -16.19 9.14 20.51
N LEU A 791 -17.29 8.51 20.91
CA LEU A 791 -17.62 7.13 20.53
C LEU A 791 -18.98 7.08 19.85
N MET A 792 -19.13 6.20 18.87
CA MET A 792 -20.36 6.12 18.08
C MET A 792 -21.48 5.51 18.92
N GLU A 793 -22.65 6.13 18.89
CA GLU A 793 -23.87 5.63 19.51
C GLU A 793 -24.95 5.45 18.43
N PHE A 794 -25.75 4.41 18.60
CA PHE A 794 -26.97 4.19 17.82
C PHE A 794 -27.92 3.29 18.61
N HIS A 795 -28.63 3.87 19.57
CA HIS A 795 -29.57 3.14 20.42
C HIS A 795 -30.69 4.03 20.97
N GLU A 796 -31.82 3.41 21.32
CA GLU A 796 -32.98 4.05 21.96
C GLU A 796 -33.44 3.31 23.23
N ASP A 797 -32.72 2.25 23.59
CA ASP A 797 -32.96 1.42 24.78
C ASP A 797 -31.80 1.56 25.76
N SER A 798 -32.14 1.62 27.05
CA SER A 798 -31.18 1.67 28.15
C SER A 798 -31.45 0.55 29.16
N PHE A 799 -30.69 0.54 30.25
CA PHE A 799 -30.78 -0.47 31.28
C PHE A 799 -30.49 0.10 32.68
N ASP A 800 -31.09 -0.54 33.68
CA ASP A 800 -30.67 -0.39 35.08
C ASP A 800 -29.33 -1.11 35.29
N LEU A 801 -28.40 -0.48 36.02
CA LEU A 801 -27.18 -1.16 36.45
C LEU A 801 -27.54 -2.38 37.29
N PRO A 802 -27.08 -3.60 36.93
CA PRO A 802 -27.43 -4.79 37.69
C PRO A 802 -26.77 -4.75 39.09
N PRO A 803 -27.33 -5.43 40.09
CA PRO A 803 -26.75 -5.52 41.42
C PRO A 803 -25.27 -5.93 41.38
N GLY A 804 -24.41 -5.16 42.05
CA GLY A 804 -22.97 -5.41 42.10
C GLY A 804 -22.17 -4.93 40.88
N ALA A 805 -22.80 -4.31 39.89
CA ALA A 805 -22.08 -3.67 38.80
C ALA A 805 -21.34 -2.40 39.25
N VAL A 806 -20.17 -2.18 38.65
CA VAL A 806 -19.35 -0.99 38.81
C VAL A 806 -19.55 -0.09 37.58
N PRO A 807 -20.09 1.12 37.73
CA PRO A 807 -20.23 2.05 36.61
C PRO A 807 -18.86 2.61 36.20
N LEU A 808 -18.52 2.49 34.92
CA LEU A 808 -17.21 2.87 34.39
C LEU A 808 -17.27 4.12 33.50
N VAL A 809 -18.31 4.24 32.68
CA VAL A 809 -18.53 5.39 31.81
C VAL A 809 -19.97 5.86 31.92
N THR A 810 -20.15 7.18 31.95
CA THR A 810 -21.46 7.84 32.00
C THR A 810 -21.63 8.76 30.79
N GLY A 811 -22.86 8.83 30.27
CA GLY A 811 -23.27 9.77 29.22
C GLY A 811 -24.22 10.84 29.75
N GLN A 812 -24.60 11.77 28.88
CA GLN A 812 -25.55 12.84 29.22
C GLN A 812 -27.00 12.35 29.18
N ASP A 813 -27.40 11.65 28.11
CA ASP A 813 -28.78 11.20 27.93
C ASP A 813 -29.00 9.77 28.41
N CYS A 814 -28.00 8.89 28.25
CA CYS A 814 -27.92 7.60 28.92
C CYS A 814 -26.90 7.63 30.09
N PRO A 815 -27.35 7.55 31.36
CA PRO A 815 -26.45 7.61 32.51
C PRO A 815 -25.44 6.46 32.61
N SER A 816 -25.76 5.29 32.06
CA SER A 816 -24.87 4.12 32.08
C SER A 816 -24.40 3.77 30.67
N GLN A 817 -23.17 4.16 30.36
CA GLN A 817 -22.58 3.96 29.02
C GLN A 817 -21.56 2.82 29.00
N CYS A 818 -20.94 2.54 30.15
CA CYS A 818 -20.14 1.33 30.32
C CYS A 818 -20.15 0.90 31.78
N PHE A 819 -20.22 -0.41 32.02
CA PHE A 819 -20.15 -0.98 33.35
C PHE A 819 -19.37 -2.29 33.34
N ARG A 820 -18.82 -2.65 34.50
CA ARG A 820 -18.30 -3.98 34.76
C ARG A 820 -19.18 -4.70 35.77
N VAL A 821 -19.51 -5.95 35.49
CA VAL A 821 -20.25 -6.84 36.40
C VAL A 821 -19.49 -8.16 36.53
N GLY A 822 -19.73 -8.87 37.62
CA GLY A 822 -19.07 -10.15 37.88
C GLY A 822 -17.54 -10.00 37.98
N ALA A 823 -16.83 -11.04 37.53
CA ALA A 823 -15.36 -11.07 37.66
C ALA A 823 -14.66 -10.23 36.58
N ALA A 824 -15.17 -10.27 35.34
CA ALA A 824 -14.48 -9.73 34.17
C ALA A 824 -15.43 -9.39 33.00
N SER A 825 -16.72 -9.14 33.28
CA SER A 825 -17.73 -8.92 32.24
C SER A 825 -18.02 -7.43 32.07
N TYR A 826 -17.96 -6.94 30.84
CA TYR A 826 -18.08 -5.53 30.48
C TYR A 826 -19.26 -5.31 29.52
N GLY A 827 -20.13 -4.37 29.87
CA GLY A 827 -21.13 -3.84 28.96
C GLY A 827 -20.66 -2.49 28.42
N PHE A 828 -20.67 -2.31 27.10
CA PHE A 828 -20.40 -1.07 26.38
C PHE A 828 -21.68 -0.68 25.64
N GLN A 829 -22.42 0.32 26.11
CA GLN A 829 -23.63 0.77 25.41
C GLN A 829 -23.28 1.44 24.07
N PHE A 830 -22.15 2.14 24.02
CA PHE A 830 -21.58 2.70 22.78
C PHE A 830 -20.90 1.65 21.91
N HIS A 831 -20.72 2.00 20.64
CA HIS A 831 -20.03 1.21 19.63
C HIS A 831 -18.56 1.61 19.48
N LEU A 832 -17.67 0.83 20.09
CA LEU A 832 -16.22 0.95 19.92
C LEU A 832 -15.68 0.17 18.71
N GLU A 833 -16.44 -0.79 18.21
CA GLU A 833 -16.07 -1.70 17.12
C GLU A 833 -16.20 -1.09 15.73
N VAL A 834 -16.87 0.05 15.59
CA VAL A 834 -17.23 0.59 14.27
C VAL A 834 -16.01 1.02 13.47
N ASP A 835 -16.04 0.70 12.18
CA ASP A 835 -15.19 1.30 11.16
C ASP A 835 -15.98 2.27 10.28
N SER A 836 -15.30 2.95 9.36
CA SER A 836 -15.91 3.98 8.51
C SER A 836 -17.01 3.44 7.60
N VAL A 837 -16.96 2.16 7.22
CA VAL A 837 -17.97 1.50 6.39
C VAL A 837 -19.24 1.30 7.20
N ILE A 838 -19.10 0.76 8.42
CA ILE A 838 -20.24 0.55 9.33
C ILE A 838 -20.96 1.88 9.61
N VAL A 839 -20.22 2.92 9.99
CA VAL A 839 -20.80 4.24 10.27
C VAL A 839 -21.49 4.81 9.03
N SER A 840 -20.85 4.73 7.86
CA SER A 840 -21.42 5.25 6.61
C SER A 840 -22.73 4.54 6.23
N ASP A 841 -22.82 3.23 6.47
CA ASP A 841 -24.02 2.46 6.16
C ASP A 841 -25.14 2.74 7.16
N TRP A 842 -24.83 2.97 8.45
CA TRP A 842 -25.81 3.44 9.43
C TRP A 842 -26.34 4.83 9.11
N ILE A 843 -25.48 5.77 8.69
CA ILE A 843 -25.90 7.09 8.22
C ILE A 843 -26.85 6.97 7.03
N LYS A 844 -26.53 6.12 6.05
CA LYS A 844 -27.41 5.90 4.88
C LYS A 844 -28.74 5.29 5.28
N LEU A 845 -28.73 4.30 6.16
CA LEU A 845 -29.93 3.64 6.68
C LEU A 845 -30.86 4.66 7.34
N PHE A 846 -30.31 5.53 8.19
CA PHE A 846 -31.05 6.60 8.86
C PHE A 846 -31.66 7.58 7.83
N ARG A 847 -30.84 8.03 6.86
CA ARG A 847 -31.25 9.06 5.88
C ARG A 847 -32.28 8.57 4.86
N LYS A 848 -32.17 7.33 4.37
CA LYS A 848 -33.07 6.81 3.32
C LYS A 848 -34.47 6.46 3.80
N GLY A 849 -34.69 6.36 5.12
CA GLY A 849 -36.01 6.05 5.65
C GLY A 849 -36.41 4.60 5.51
N ASP A 850 -35.46 3.69 5.35
CA ASP A 850 -35.71 2.24 5.42
C ASP A 850 -36.12 1.78 6.85
N MET A 851 -36.27 2.73 7.78
CA MET A 851 -36.74 2.59 9.15
C MET A 851 -37.77 3.70 9.40
N ASP A 852 -39.05 3.45 9.14
CA ASP A 852 -40.13 4.41 9.50
C ASP A 852 -40.07 4.76 11.00
N THR A 853 -39.53 3.85 11.82
CA THR A 853 -39.27 4.02 13.26
C THR A 853 -38.41 5.24 13.60
N TYR A 854 -37.51 5.68 12.72
CA TYR A 854 -36.61 6.82 13.00
C TYR A 854 -37.04 8.14 12.34
N ALA A 855 -38.15 8.13 11.60
CA ALA A 855 -38.72 9.34 11.03
C ALA A 855 -38.91 10.47 12.07
N PRO A 856 -39.32 10.21 13.33
CA PRO A 856 -39.47 11.25 14.35
C PRO A 856 -38.16 11.98 14.72
N TYR A 857 -37.00 11.35 14.54
CA TYR A 857 -35.70 11.90 14.95
C TYR A 857 -35.01 12.75 13.87
N ARG A 858 -35.60 12.84 12.67
CA ARG A 858 -35.02 13.60 11.54
C ARG A 858 -34.94 15.10 11.77
N GLU A 859 -35.83 15.65 12.60
CA GLU A 859 -35.77 17.05 13.00
C GLU A 859 -34.54 17.35 13.88
N VAL A 860 -34.12 16.37 14.68
CA VAL A 860 -32.92 16.46 15.54
C VAL A 860 -31.65 16.20 14.72
N TYR A 861 -31.65 15.16 13.89
CA TYR A 861 -30.52 14.74 13.06
C TYR A 861 -30.74 15.14 11.59
N GLY A 862 -30.66 16.44 11.34
CA GLY A 862 -30.84 17.02 10.00
C GLY A 862 -29.58 16.99 9.12
N GLU A 863 -29.68 17.59 7.94
CA GLU A 863 -28.58 17.66 6.96
C GLU A 863 -27.33 18.35 7.52
N THR A 864 -27.47 19.42 8.31
CA THR A 864 -26.35 20.11 8.95
C THR A 864 -25.54 19.19 9.86
N TYR A 865 -26.23 18.39 10.69
CA TYR A 865 -25.59 17.43 11.58
C TYR A 865 -24.76 16.39 10.81
N PHE A 866 -25.32 15.84 9.74
CA PHE A 866 -24.60 14.84 8.92
C PHE A 866 -23.43 15.44 8.13
N ALA A 867 -23.54 16.72 7.73
CA ALA A 867 -22.43 17.43 7.10
C ALA A 867 -21.26 17.62 8.08
N GLU A 868 -21.54 18.04 9.32
CA GLU A 868 -20.53 18.19 10.37
C GLU A 868 -19.89 16.86 10.74
N LEU A 869 -20.72 15.83 10.96
CA LEU A 869 -20.26 14.47 11.24
C LEU A 869 -19.35 13.95 10.13
N GLY A 870 -19.74 14.12 8.86
CA GLY A 870 -18.94 13.70 7.71
C GLY A 870 -17.57 14.39 7.62
N ALA A 871 -17.48 15.66 8.03
CA ALA A 871 -16.22 16.39 8.02
C ALA A 871 -15.24 15.93 9.12
N ASP A 872 -15.74 15.46 10.27
CA ASP A 872 -14.94 14.94 11.39
C ASP A 872 -14.73 13.42 11.35
N LEU A 873 -15.49 12.71 10.53
CA LEU A 873 -15.52 11.26 10.50
C LEU A 873 -14.14 10.58 10.41
N PRO A 874 -13.17 11.04 9.59
CA PRO A 874 -11.84 10.43 9.53
C PRO A 874 -11.14 10.38 10.90
N VAL A 875 -11.28 11.47 11.68
CA VAL A 875 -10.61 11.62 12.97
C VAL A 875 -11.37 10.84 14.04
N LEU A 876 -12.70 10.96 14.05
CA LEU A 876 -13.57 10.25 14.97
C LEU A 876 -13.40 8.72 14.86
N VAL A 877 -13.36 8.20 13.63
CA VAL A 877 -13.11 6.77 13.38
C VAL A 877 -11.70 6.39 13.81
N ALA A 878 -10.67 7.15 13.43
CA ALA A 878 -9.29 6.83 13.80
C ALA A 878 -9.07 6.80 15.32
N GLU A 879 -9.64 7.76 16.07
CA GLU A 879 -9.56 7.78 17.53
C GLU A 879 -10.37 6.65 18.18
N SER A 880 -11.57 6.35 17.67
CA SER A 880 -12.38 5.21 18.12
C SER A 880 -11.64 3.88 17.89
N GLN A 881 -11.01 3.70 16.73
CA GLN A 881 -10.21 2.53 16.40
C GLN A 881 -9.01 2.36 17.33
N GLU A 882 -8.30 3.44 17.65
CA GLU A 882 -7.21 3.41 18.62
C GLU A 882 -7.70 3.00 20.01
N PHE A 883 -8.81 3.57 20.47
CA PHE A 883 -9.44 3.21 21.73
C PHE A 883 -9.85 1.72 21.75
N CYS A 884 -10.52 1.26 20.69
CA CYS A 884 -10.93 -0.12 20.51
C CYS A 884 -9.74 -1.08 20.58
N ARG A 885 -8.63 -0.78 19.87
CA ARG A 885 -7.41 -1.60 19.93
C ARG A 885 -6.84 -1.71 21.34
N ARG A 886 -6.89 -0.64 22.14
CA ARG A 886 -6.45 -0.66 23.55
C ARG A 886 -7.39 -1.51 24.41
N VAL A 887 -8.69 -1.31 24.28
CA VAL A 887 -9.72 -2.11 25.01
C VAL A 887 -9.58 -3.58 24.68
N VAL A 888 -9.52 -3.96 23.40
CA VAL A 888 -9.39 -5.36 22.99
C VAL A 888 -8.12 -5.99 23.58
N ARG A 889 -7.00 -5.25 23.57
CA ARG A 889 -5.73 -5.75 24.14
C ARG A 889 -5.83 -6.03 25.64
N THR A 890 -6.41 -5.11 26.40
CA THR A 890 -6.48 -5.22 27.87
C THR A 890 -7.59 -6.17 28.30
N TRP A 891 -8.72 -6.18 27.59
CA TRP A 891 -9.81 -7.13 27.80
C TRP A 891 -9.40 -8.57 27.49
N LEU A 892 -8.69 -8.81 26.38
CA LEU A 892 -8.18 -10.14 26.05
C LEU A 892 -7.14 -10.63 27.08
N ALA A 893 -6.42 -9.72 27.75
CA ALA A 893 -5.49 -10.10 28.82
C ALA A 893 -6.19 -10.63 30.09
N LEU A 894 -7.52 -10.48 30.20
CA LEU A 894 -8.32 -11.09 31.27
C LEU A 894 -8.64 -12.57 31.01
N THR A 895 -8.37 -13.06 29.80
CA THR A 895 -8.59 -14.47 29.39
C THR A 895 -7.39 -15.37 29.62
#